data_AF-A0A950HFR3-F1
#
_entry.id   AF-A0A950HFR3-F1
#
_cell.length_a   1.000
_cell.length_b   1.000
_cell.length_c   1.000
_cell.angle_alpha   90.00
_cell.angle_beta   90.00
_cell.angle_gamma   90.00
#
_symmetry.space_group_name_H-M   'P 1'
#
loop_
_entity.id
_entity.type
_entity.pdbx_description
1 polymer ?
#
loop_
_entity_poly.entity_id
_entity_poly.type
_entity_poly.pdbx_seq_one_letter_code
_entity_poly.pdbx_strand_id
1 'polypeptide(L)'
;MKPTLRALALIACLLSSLAVWGDEGMWLFNAFPREKLASQYGFAASQQWLDHVRLGSVRFNNGGSGSFVSPDGLTFTNHHVGSECIHDLSSGGKDYVRNGFYAKTQGEEAKCPNLELNQLVAIEDVTSLVKKAAASGMSAAEAGQAQRAEMSNIEKECATRTALRCDVITLYSGEVYNLYKYKKYTDVRLVFAPEFGIAFFGGDPDNFTYPRYDLDISFFRVYENNKPAHTDQYLHWSSEGVENGDLIFVSGNPGSTDRLKTMSQLAYLRDVDYPSRLNTYQRRIGALTKFSSESAENARMAEEYIFSLENSFKAVTGYESGLRDRGIMAKKVADEDTLHSAWKVANANAGDPWQEISAAVKVESDIYKPFTYLERLRGFSPAKLPQFARLLVRATQEKTIGNEKRLREYRDSNLPSLEQQLFSTAPIYKSLEIASLSDSLEQMREELGRENPDVERALAGRSPQEAANYLVETSTLDQVRFRKQLYEGGVAAVEASKDPLIILMRAIDPDARAVRKTYDDKVDAIERQDGAAIARARFEKSGFTEPPDATFTLRLSYGAVKGYEETTNSSDVLAQVGQHKATFIPPQGLKVDIPYFTTMAGAFEHAAAHSDKPPYELPESWMHAKSNLNLDTPLNFVSTADIIGGNSGSPTVNKAAEVVGIIFDGNIQSLVLNFAYTDVQARAVHVDSRAIIEALRKIYGANPLADELTQTSAAAKASKMKSTEKVTPPTQP
;
A
#
# COMPACT_ATOMS: atom_id res chain seq x y z
N MET A 1 28.83 59.93 -11.25
CA MET A 1 28.78 58.76 -12.17
C MET A 1 29.63 57.65 -11.58
N LYS A 2 29.08 56.54 -11.12
CA LYS A 2 27.67 56.24 -10.86
C LYS A 2 27.66 55.11 -9.80
N PRO A 3 26.96 55.28 -8.66
CA PRO A 3 26.80 54.28 -7.61
C PRO A 3 25.96 53.05 -8.03
N THR A 4 25.84 52.79 -9.33
CA THR A 4 24.93 51.82 -9.92
C THR A 4 25.52 50.41 -10.01
N LEU A 5 26.85 50.23 -9.98
CA LEU A 5 27.44 48.88 -10.08
C LEU A 5 27.45 48.09 -8.75
N ARG A 6 27.50 48.77 -7.60
CA ARG A 6 27.37 48.09 -6.29
C ARG A 6 25.92 47.76 -5.94
N ALA A 7 24.96 48.53 -6.46
CA ALA A 7 23.53 48.23 -6.31
C ALA A 7 23.10 47.01 -7.17
N LEU A 8 23.69 46.81 -8.36
CA LEU A 8 23.39 45.65 -9.22
C LEU A 8 23.97 44.33 -8.67
N ALA A 9 25.11 44.35 -7.98
CA ALA A 9 25.66 43.15 -7.32
C ALA A 9 24.91 42.77 -6.02
N LEU A 10 24.33 43.76 -5.31
CA LEU A 10 23.45 43.46 -4.17
C LEU A 10 22.04 43.02 -4.59
N ILE A 11 21.53 43.49 -5.74
CA ILE A 11 20.23 43.06 -6.29
C ILE A 11 20.33 41.65 -6.90
N ALA A 12 21.49 41.24 -7.43
CA ALA A 12 21.73 39.87 -7.89
C ALA A 12 21.86 38.83 -6.76
N CYS A 13 22.17 39.25 -5.51
CA CYS A 13 22.14 38.39 -4.33
C CYS A 13 20.79 38.43 -3.57
N LEU A 14 19.86 39.28 -3.98
CA LEU A 14 18.50 39.41 -3.41
C LEU A 14 17.39 38.91 -4.35
N LEU A 15 17.74 38.51 -5.58
CA LEU A 15 16.91 37.65 -6.42
C LEU A 15 17.04 36.22 -5.89
N SER A 16 16.34 36.00 -4.78
CA SER A 16 15.65 34.75 -4.48
C SER A 16 16.45 33.49 -4.81
N SER A 17 17.10 32.93 -3.80
CA SER A 17 16.94 31.50 -3.56
C SER A 17 15.44 31.21 -3.46
N LEU A 18 14.76 31.16 -4.61
CA LEU A 18 13.62 30.27 -4.77
C LEU A 18 14.26 28.92 -4.49
N ALA A 19 14.18 28.49 -3.23
CA ALA A 19 14.28 27.07 -2.96
C ALA A 19 13.30 26.47 -3.97
N VAL A 20 13.82 25.73 -4.94
CA VAL A 20 12.97 24.91 -5.79
C VAL A 20 12.48 23.84 -4.83
N TRP A 21 11.26 24.01 -4.31
CA TRP A 21 10.69 23.01 -3.42
C TRP A 21 10.43 21.79 -4.30
N GLY A 22 11.02 20.66 -3.95
CA GLY A 22 10.69 19.41 -4.62
C GLY A 22 9.20 19.10 -4.46
N ASP A 23 8.71 18.19 -5.30
CA ASP A 23 7.31 17.73 -5.28
C ASP A 23 6.98 16.81 -4.09
N GLU A 24 7.76 16.93 -3.00
CA GLU A 24 7.59 16.17 -1.78
C GLU A 24 6.18 16.33 -1.21
N GLY A 25 5.57 15.17 -0.96
CA GLY A 25 4.59 15.00 0.08
C GLY A 25 3.35 14.20 -0.31
N MET A 26 2.91 13.38 0.63
CA MET A 26 1.66 12.62 0.59
C MET A 26 0.61 13.32 1.46
N TRP A 27 -0.02 14.34 0.89
CA TRP A 27 -0.80 15.33 1.64
C TRP A 27 -2.20 14.85 2.03
N LEU A 28 -2.68 15.29 3.19
CA LEU A 28 -4.05 15.07 3.62
C LEU A 28 -5.00 15.94 2.78
N PHE A 29 -6.17 15.41 2.41
CA PHE A 29 -7.18 16.20 1.67
C PHE A 29 -7.71 17.39 2.45
N ASN A 30 -7.80 17.30 3.78
CA ASN A 30 -8.23 18.40 4.66
C ASN A 30 -7.11 19.37 5.04
N ALA A 31 -5.87 19.14 4.57
CA ALA A 31 -4.72 20.01 4.81
C ALA A 31 -3.78 20.04 3.59
N PHE A 32 -4.37 20.11 2.39
CA PHE A 32 -3.64 20.09 1.13
C PHE A 32 -2.93 21.44 0.87
N PRO A 33 -1.65 21.47 0.43
CA PRO A 33 -0.82 22.68 0.40
C PRO A 33 -1.08 23.53 -0.85
N ARG A 34 -2.29 24.10 -0.96
CA ARG A 34 -2.74 24.83 -2.15
C ARG A 34 -1.84 26.00 -2.53
N GLU A 35 -1.31 26.72 -1.55
CA GLU A 35 -0.44 27.87 -1.78
C GLU A 35 0.90 27.43 -2.38
N LYS A 36 1.50 26.35 -1.86
CA LYS A 36 2.72 25.73 -2.42
C LYS A 36 2.47 25.35 -3.88
N LEU A 37 1.40 24.59 -4.13
CA LEU A 37 1.04 24.13 -5.48
C LEU A 37 0.81 25.30 -6.46
N ALA A 38 0.07 26.33 -6.04
CA ALA A 38 -0.19 27.50 -6.86
C ALA A 38 1.09 28.28 -7.17
N SER A 39 1.99 28.43 -6.20
CA SER A 39 3.27 29.12 -6.40
C SER A 39 4.20 28.36 -7.37
N GLN A 40 4.20 27.03 -7.31
CA GLN A 40 5.12 26.17 -8.05
C GLN A 40 4.63 25.87 -9.47
N TYR A 41 3.32 25.64 -9.64
CA TYR A 41 2.74 25.18 -10.91
C TYR A 41 1.64 26.07 -11.48
N GLY A 42 1.29 27.17 -10.80
CA GLY A 42 0.22 28.07 -11.25
C GLY A 42 -1.19 27.44 -11.22
N PHE A 43 -1.38 26.32 -10.53
CA PHE A 43 -2.68 25.67 -10.38
C PHE A 43 -3.20 25.80 -8.95
N ALA A 44 -4.40 26.37 -8.82
CA ALA A 44 -5.10 26.48 -7.55
C ALA A 44 -6.17 25.39 -7.47
N ALA A 45 -5.85 24.27 -6.80
CA ALA A 45 -6.82 23.20 -6.54
C ALA A 45 -7.98 23.76 -5.72
N SER A 46 -9.20 23.78 -6.27
CA SER A 46 -10.41 24.22 -5.57
C SER A 46 -10.88 23.16 -4.58
N GLN A 47 -11.77 23.53 -3.64
CA GLN A 47 -12.33 22.53 -2.71
C GLN A 47 -13.18 21.50 -3.46
N GLN A 48 -13.96 21.97 -4.44
CA GLN A 48 -14.76 21.10 -5.30
C GLN A 48 -13.88 20.11 -6.07
N TRP A 49 -12.72 20.54 -6.57
CA TRP A 49 -11.78 19.66 -7.26
C TRP A 49 -11.21 18.61 -6.32
N LEU A 50 -10.78 19.00 -5.11
CA LEU A 50 -10.29 18.07 -4.09
C LEU A 50 -11.37 17.07 -3.66
N ASP A 51 -12.61 17.51 -3.49
CA ASP A 51 -13.72 16.64 -3.13
C ASP A 51 -14.05 15.65 -4.25
N HIS A 52 -14.04 16.10 -5.50
CA HIS A 52 -14.26 15.23 -6.66
C HIS A 52 -13.19 14.14 -6.76
N VAL A 53 -11.90 14.50 -6.64
CA VAL A 53 -10.79 13.54 -6.66
C VAL A 53 -10.88 12.58 -5.47
N ARG A 54 -11.14 13.09 -4.25
CA ARG A 54 -11.30 12.26 -3.05
C ARG A 54 -12.44 11.25 -3.18
N LEU A 55 -13.59 11.68 -3.70
CA LEU A 55 -14.78 10.83 -3.83
C LEU A 55 -14.65 9.86 -5.02
N GLY A 56 -13.88 10.22 -6.06
CA GLY A 56 -13.56 9.31 -7.16
C GLY A 56 -12.59 8.20 -6.78
N SER A 57 -11.76 8.39 -5.76
CA SER A 57 -10.76 7.41 -5.31
C SER A 57 -11.29 6.39 -4.29
N VAL A 58 -10.71 5.19 -4.30
CA VAL A 58 -11.04 4.09 -3.38
C VAL A 58 -9.77 3.40 -2.88
N ARG A 59 -9.86 2.83 -1.67
CA ARG A 59 -8.84 1.93 -1.12
C ARG A 59 -9.26 0.48 -1.30
N PHE A 60 -8.37 -0.34 -1.83
CA PHE A 60 -8.50 -1.79 -1.86
C PHE A 60 -7.93 -2.35 -0.56
N ASN A 61 -8.75 -3.08 0.21
CA ASN A 61 -8.39 -3.53 1.57
C ASN A 61 -7.16 -4.46 1.65
N ASN A 62 -6.79 -5.08 0.53
CA ASN A 62 -5.67 -6.01 0.41
C ASN A 62 -4.31 -5.35 0.09
N GLY A 63 -4.22 -4.01 0.14
CA GLY A 63 -2.92 -3.31 0.11
C GLY A 63 -2.71 -2.35 -1.06
N GLY A 64 -3.77 -1.89 -1.73
CA GLY A 64 -3.68 -0.98 -2.87
C GLY A 64 -4.74 0.10 -2.91
N SER A 65 -4.76 0.81 -4.03
CA SER A 65 -5.60 1.96 -4.34
C SER A 65 -6.35 1.73 -5.65
N GLY A 66 -7.33 2.58 -5.94
CA GLY A 66 -8.10 2.51 -7.18
C GLY A 66 -9.01 3.72 -7.34
N SER A 67 -9.82 3.71 -8.38
CA SER A 67 -10.83 4.76 -8.59
C SER A 67 -12.07 4.27 -9.31
N PHE A 68 -13.20 4.93 -9.04
CA PHE A 68 -14.38 4.87 -9.88
C PHE A 68 -14.12 5.58 -11.21
N VAL A 69 -14.49 4.92 -12.31
CA VAL A 69 -14.30 5.43 -13.68
C VAL A 69 -15.56 5.35 -14.54
N SER A 70 -16.69 4.96 -13.94
CA SER A 70 -17.99 5.02 -14.58
C SER A 70 -19.10 5.27 -13.55
N PRO A 71 -20.29 5.76 -14.00
CA PRO A 71 -21.41 5.98 -13.10
C PRO A 71 -22.04 4.69 -12.57
N ASP A 72 -21.76 3.54 -13.18
CA ASP A 72 -22.32 2.23 -12.80
C ASP A 72 -21.29 1.39 -12.04
N GLY A 73 -20.51 2.05 -11.19
CA GLY A 73 -19.65 1.41 -10.20
C GLY A 73 -18.42 0.70 -10.77
N LEU A 74 -18.08 0.94 -12.04
CA LEU A 74 -16.82 0.45 -12.60
C LEU A 74 -15.66 1.13 -11.89
N THR A 75 -14.72 0.32 -11.46
CA THR A 75 -13.51 0.73 -10.75
C THR A 75 -12.29 0.08 -11.38
N PHE A 76 -11.13 0.71 -11.29
CA PHE A 76 -9.87 0.06 -11.63
C PHE A 76 -8.90 0.00 -10.45
N THR A 77 -7.93 -0.90 -10.56
CA THR A 77 -6.69 -0.93 -9.80
C THR A 77 -5.60 -1.63 -10.64
N ASN A 78 -4.41 -1.89 -10.10
CA ASN A 78 -3.40 -2.70 -10.77
C ASN A 78 -3.82 -4.17 -10.84
N HIS A 79 -3.29 -4.91 -11.80
CA HIS A 79 -3.40 -6.36 -11.81
C HIS A 79 -2.82 -6.98 -10.53
N HIS A 80 -1.65 -6.53 -10.07
CA HIS A 80 -1.03 -7.08 -8.85
C HIS A 80 -1.77 -6.71 -7.54
N VAL A 81 -2.65 -5.70 -7.56
CA VAL A 81 -3.57 -5.44 -6.43
C VAL A 81 -4.79 -6.36 -6.53
N GLY A 82 -5.22 -6.69 -7.75
CA GLY A 82 -6.30 -7.64 -8.02
C GLY A 82 -5.89 -9.12 -7.97
N SER A 83 -4.60 -9.42 -7.86
CA SER A 83 -4.01 -10.76 -8.08
C SER A 83 -4.61 -11.83 -7.17
N GLU A 84 -4.80 -11.54 -5.88
CA GLU A 84 -5.42 -12.49 -4.94
C GLU A 84 -6.83 -12.87 -5.41
N CYS A 85 -7.65 -11.92 -5.89
CA CYS A 85 -8.97 -12.23 -6.43
C CYS A 85 -8.87 -13.03 -7.74
N ILE A 86 -7.96 -12.67 -8.65
CA ILE A 86 -7.76 -13.36 -9.93
C ILE A 86 -7.33 -14.82 -9.67
N HIS A 87 -6.45 -15.04 -8.70
CA HIS A 87 -5.99 -16.35 -8.26
C HIS A 87 -7.09 -17.16 -7.58
N ASP A 88 -7.83 -16.57 -6.64
CA ASP A 88 -8.96 -17.23 -5.96
C ASP A 88 -10.04 -17.69 -6.94
N LEU A 89 -10.25 -16.93 -8.04
CA LEU A 89 -11.18 -17.26 -9.11
C LEU A 89 -10.61 -18.30 -10.10
N SER A 90 -9.30 -18.52 -10.11
CA SER A 90 -8.60 -19.49 -10.97
C SER A 90 -8.69 -20.91 -10.42
N SER A 91 -9.90 -21.50 -10.53
CA SER A 91 -10.20 -22.85 -10.06
C SER A 91 -10.99 -23.66 -11.09
N GLY A 92 -11.05 -24.99 -10.91
CA GLY A 92 -11.84 -25.87 -11.76
C GLY A 92 -11.35 -25.97 -13.21
N GLY A 93 -10.03 -25.89 -13.42
CA GLY A 93 -9.39 -25.94 -14.74
C GLY A 93 -9.34 -24.59 -15.48
N LYS A 94 -9.76 -23.50 -14.84
CA LYS A 94 -9.61 -22.14 -15.34
C LYS A 94 -8.40 -21.49 -14.68
N ASP A 95 -7.58 -20.83 -15.49
CA ASP A 95 -6.40 -20.11 -15.04
C ASP A 95 -6.48 -18.69 -15.58
N TYR A 96 -7.07 -17.79 -14.79
CA TYR A 96 -7.25 -16.38 -15.14
C TYR A 96 -5.98 -15.56 -14.93
N VAL A 97 -5.02 -16.05 -14.14
CA VAL A 97 -3.69 -15.44 -13.99
C VAL A 97 -2.95 -15.57 -15.32
N ARG A 98 -2.88 -16.80 -15.87
CA ARG A 98 -2.19 -17.05 -17.14
C ARG A 98 -2.92 -16.49 -18.35
N ASN A 99 -4.24 -16.66 -18.43
CA ASN A 99 -5.00 -16.40 -19.66
C ASN A 99 -5.74 -15.05 -19.66
N GLY A 100 -5.66 -14.29 -18.57
CA GLY A 100 -6.49 -13.11 -18.36
C GLY A 100 -7.97 -13.43 -18.16
N PHE A 101 -8.77 -12.38 -18.00
CA PHE A 101 -10.21 -12.44 -17.78
C PHE A 101 -10.90 -11.25 -18.44
N TYR A 102 -12.06 -11.47 -19.06
CA TYR A 102 -12.97 -10.39 -19.49
C TYR A 102 -14.43 -10.85 -19.44
N ALA A 103 -15.23 -10.17 -18.63
CA ALA A 103 -16.68 -10.32 -18.58
C ALA A 103 -17.32 -9.44 -19.66
N LYS A 104 -17.96 -10.04 -20.66
CA LYS A 104 -18.61 -9.30 -21.76
C LYS A 104 -19.92 -8.65 -21.33
N THR A 105 -20.52 -9.17 -20.25
CA THR A 105 -21.77 -8.69 -19.67
C THR A 105 -21.65 -8.63 -18.15
N GLN A 106 -22.45 -7.79 -17.50
CA GLN A 106 -22.49 -7.69 -16.02
C GLN A 106 -22.82 -9.02 -15.33
N GLY A 107 -23.56 -9.91 -16.02
CA GLY A 107 -23.88 -11.25 -15.50
C GLY A 107 -22.69 -12.22 -15.50
N GLU A 108 -21.63 -11.93 -16.25
CA GLU A 108 -20.40 -12.72 -16.30
C GLU A 108 -19.34 -12.25 -15.29
N GLU A 109 -19.54 -11.09 -14.65
CA GLU A 109 -18.60 -10.51 -13.69
C GLU A 109 -18.47 -11.42 -12.44
N ALA A 110 -17.24 -11.83 -12.15
CA ALA A 110 -16.97 -12.87 -11.14
C ALA A 110 -16.71 -12.25 -9.77
N LYS A 111 -17.49 -12.67 -8.76
CA LYS A 111 -17.40 -12.10 -7.40
C LYS A 111 -16.11 -12.52 -6.68
N CYS A 112 -15.35 -11.54 -6.21
CA CYS A 112 -14.16 -11.74 -5.38
C CYS A 112 -14.55 -12.20 -3.96
N PRO A 113 -13.99 -13.31 -3.44
CA PRO A 113 -14.35 -13.82 -2.11
C PRO A 113 -13.96 -12.91 -0.94
N ASN A 114 -12.83 -12.19 -1.05
CA ASN A 114 -12.21 -11.50 0.09
C ASN A 114 -11.91 -10.00 -0.15
N LEU A 115 -12.50 -9.42 -1.19
CA LEU A 115 -12.21 -8.04 -1.60
C LEU A 115 -13.23 -7.04 -1.05
N GLU A 116 -12.72 -5.93 -0.52
CA GLU A 116 -13.49 -4.81 -0.01
C GLU A 116 -12.90 -3.50 -0.55
N LEU A 117 -13.77 -2.61 -1.06
CA LEU A 117 -13.40 -1.26 -1.46
C LEU A 117 -13.92 -0.24 -0.44
N ASN A 118 -13.07 0.73 -0.07
CA ASN A 118 -13.41 1.80 0.86
C ASN A 118 -13.27 3.17 0.19
N GLN A 119 -14.38 3.89 0.06
CA GLN A 119 -14.45 5.25 -0.47
C GLN A 119 -14.43 6.26 0.68
N LEU A 120 -13.44 7.14 0.75
CA LEU A 120 -13.33 8.15 1.81
C LEU A 120 -14.34 9.28 1.58
N VAL A 121 -15.43 9.32 2.37
CA VAL A 121 -16.50 10.29 2.19
C VAL A 121 -16.40 11.52 3.08
N ALA A 122 -15.68 11.46 4.21
CA ALA A 122 -15.39 12.62 5.05
C ALA A 122 -14.16 12.42 5.95
N ILE A 123 -13.55 13.54 6.35
CA ILE A 123 -12.48 13.61 7.35
C ILE A 123 -12.89 14.66 8.39
N GLU A 124 -12.85 14.31 9.67
CA GLU A 124 -13.12 15.23 10.78
C GLU A 124 -11.93 15.25 11.75
N ASP A 125 -11.49 16.44 12.16
CA ASP A 125 -10.46 16.56 13.21
C ASP A 125 -11.09 16.26 14.58
N VAL A 126 -10.57 15.24 15.26
CA VAL A 126 -11.01 14.81 16.60
C VAL A 126 -9.86 14.89 17.62
N THR A 127 -8.80 15.63 17.29
CA THR A 127 -7.58 15.75 18.10
C THR A 127 -7.87 16.19 19.52
N SER A 128 -8.73 17.20 19.69
CA SER A 128 -9.07 17.74 21.02
C SER A 128 -9.81 16.72 21.89
N LEU A 129 -10.71 15.92 21.31
CA LEU A 129 -11.45 14.87 22.02
C LEU A 129 -10.51 13.78 22.51
N VAL A 130 -9.68 13.24 21.61
CA VAL A 130 -8.74 12.17 21.93
C VAL A 130 -7.70 12.62 22.95
N LYS A 131 -7.10 13.82 22.76
CA LYS A 131 -6.09 14.34 23.70
C LYS A 131 -6.66 14.61 25.10
N LYS A 132 -7.91 15.03 25.21
CA LYS A 132 -8.57 15.29 26.51
C LYS A 132 -8.74 14.02 27.35
N ALA A 133 -8.80 12.83 26.71
CA ALA A 133 -8.88 11.56 27.43
C ALA A 133 -7.60 11.24 28.23
N ALA A 134 -6.44 11.73 27.79
CA ALA A 134 -5.17 11.64 28.52
C ALA A 134 -5.11 12.73 29.61
N ALA A 135 -5.72 12.46 30.77
CA ALA A 135 -5.73 13.41 31.88
C ALA A 135 -4.33 13.65 32.47
N SER A 136 -4.13 14.84 33.03
CA SER A 136 -2.86 15.19 33.70
C SER A 136 -2.55 14.21 34.85
N GLY A 137 -1.30 13.74 34.91
CA GLY A 137 -0.82 12.81 35.94
C GLY A 137 -0.95 11.32 35.60
N MET A 138 -1.59 10.96 34.47
CA MET A 138 -1.55 9.59 33.96
C MET A 138 -0.13 9.22 33.52
N SER A 139 0.28 7.96 33.76
CA SER A 139 1.44 7.38 33.08
C SER A 139 1.20 7.28 31.56
N ALA A 140 2.26 7.13 30.77
CA ALA A 140 2.14 6.96 29.32
C ALA A 140 1.22 5.78 28.95
N ALA A 141 1.33 4.66 29.67
CA ALA A 141 0.47 3.49 29.46
C ALA A 141 -1.01 3.80 29.73
N GLU A 142 -1.32 4.46 30.85
CA GLU A 142 -2.70 4.85 31.19
C GLU A 142 -3.27 5.86 30.20
N ALA A 143 -2.48 6.87 29.82
CA ALA A 143 -2.84 7.86 28.80
C ALA A 143 -3.11 7.20 27.45
N GLY A 144 -2.23 6.28 27.03
CA GLY A 144 -2.39 5.53 25.78
C GLY A 144 -3.64 4.64 25.79
N GLN A 145 -3.96 4.00 26.91
CA GLN A 145 -5.20 3.24 27.06
C GLN A 145 -6.44 4.14 27.02
N ALA A 146 -6.42 5.28 27.70
CA ALA A 146 -7.52 6.24 27.70
C ALA A 146 -7.79 6.83 26.30
N GLN A 147 -6.73 7.20 25.57
CA GLN A 147 -6.83 7.66 24.19
C GLN A 147 -7.42 6.58 23.27
N ARG A 148 -6.93 5.34 23.36
CA ARG A 148 -7.45 4.22 22.56
C ARG A 148 -8.93 3.95 22.87
N ALA A 149 -9.34 4.04 24.13
CA ALA A 149 -10.73 3.91 24.54
C ALA A 149 -11.60 5.02 23.93
N GLU A 150 -11.14 6.27 23.97
CA GLU A 150 -11.86 7.41 23.38
C GLU A 150 -11.97 7.30 21.85
N MET A 151 -10.89 6.88 21.18
CA MET A 151 -10.94 6.57 19.74
C MET A 151 -12.03 5.53 19.44
N SER A 152 -12.10 4.46 20.24
CA SER A 152 -13.12 3.40 20.09
C SER A 152 -14.55 3.93 20.26
N ASN A 153 -14.75 4.87 21.19
CA ASN A 153 -16.04 5.51 21.41
C ASN A 153 -16.45 6.41 20.23
N ILE A 154 -15.51 7.23 19.72
CA ILE A 154 -15.73 8.09 18.55
C ILE A 154 -16.08 7.25 17.31
N GLU A 155 -15.34 6.17 17.07
CA GLU A 155 -15.57 5.23 15.97
C GLU A 155 -16.97 4.62 16.06
N LYS A 156 -17.34 4.12 17.25
CA LYS A 156 -18.65 3.51 17.50
C LYS A 156 -19.81 4.49 17.33
N GLU A 157 -19.69 5.70 17.89
CA GLU A 157 -20.71 6.74 17.75
C GLU A 157 -20.92 7.11 16.28
N CYS A 158 -19.82 7.33 15.56
CA CYS A 158 -19.83 7.62 14.13
C CYS A 158 -20.49 6.50 13.32
N ALA A 159 -20.09 5.25 13.53
CA ALA A 159 -20.64 4.10 12.83
C ALA A 159 -22.14 3.93 13.10
N THR A 160 -22.57 4.10 14.36
CA THR A 160 -23.99 4.02 14.74
C THR A 160 -24.83 5.11 14.09
N ARG A 161 -24.31 6.34 14.04
CA ARG A 161 -25.05 7.50 13.51
C ARG A 161 -25.12 7.54 11.98
N THR A 162 -24.12 6.99 11.30
CA THR A 162 -23.95 7.17 9.85
C THR A 162 -24.07 5.87 9.04
N ALA A 163 -24.01 4.70 9.69
CA ALA A 163 -23.84 3.41 9.04
C ALA A 163 -22.59 3.31 8.13
N LEU A 164 -21.63 4.21 8.30
CA LEU A 164 -20.33 4.18 7.63
C LEU A 164 -19.31 3.40 8.47
N ARG A 165 -18.26 2.92 7.80
CA ARG A 165 -17.04 2.49 8.51
C ARG A 165 -16.32 3.76 8.98
N CYS A 166 -16.04 3.86 10.27
CA CYS A 166 -15.36 5.01 10.86
C CYS A 166 -14.08 4.56 11.56
N ASP A 167 -12.95 5.18 11.19
CA ASP A 167 -11.63 4.86 11.73
C ASP A 167 -10.98 6.16 12.25
N VAL A 168 -10.56 6.21 13.52
CA VAL A 168 -9.72 7.32 14.01
C VAL A 168 -8.25 7.01 13.66
N ILE A 169 -7.63 7.95 12.96
CA ILE A 169 -6.28 7.83 12.42
C ILE A 169 -5.35 8.73 13.20
N THR A 170 -4.31 8.13 13.77
CA THR A 170 -3.21 8.81 14.43
C THR A 170 -2.23 9.33 13.38
N LEU A 171 -1.97 10.64 13.38
CA LEU A 171 -1.09 11.34 12.44
C LEU A 171 0.00 12.08 13.24
N TYR A 172 1.16 12.30 12.61
CA TYR A 172 2.32 12.97 13.24
C TYR A 172 2.66 12.39 14.61
N SER A 173 2.80 11.06 14.66
CA SER A 173 3.12 10.31 15.87
C SER A 173 2.17 10.54 17.05
N GLY A 174 0.92 10.98 16.82
CA GLY A 174 -0.04 11.25 17.91
C GLY A 174 -0.29 12.71 18.21
N GLU A 175 0.30 13.63 17.44
CA GLU A 175 -0.01 15.05 17.59
C GLU A 175 -1.36 15.42 16.96
N VAL A 176 -1.80 14.69 15.94
CA VAL A 176 -3.09 14.92 15.25
C VAL A 176 -3.89 13.62 15.19
N TYR A 177 -5.21 13.71 15.40
CA TYR A 177 -6.14 12.60 15.23
C TYR A 177 -7.30 13.01 14.35
N ASN A 178 -7.48 12.31 13.23
CA ASN A 178 -8.58 12.56 12.31
C ASN A 178 -9.50 11.33 12.25
N LEU A 179 -10.81 11.55 12.33
CA LEU A 179 -11.85 10.55 12.08
C LEU A 179 -12.12 10.47 10.58
N TYR A 180 -11.80 9.33 9.98
CA TYR A 180 -12.08 9.04 8.58
C TYR A 180 -13.38 8.25 8.47
N LYS A 181 -14.25 8.65 7.55
CA LYS A 181 -15.55 8.00 7.30
C LYS A 181 -15.55 7.39 5.92
N TYR A 182 -15.81 6.10 5.83
CA TYR A 182 -15.77 5.34 4.59
C TYR A 182 -17.13 4.77 4.23
N LYS A 183 -17.54 4.97 2.97
CA LYS A 183 -18.53 4.09 2.35
C LYS A 183 -17.82 2.81 1.92
N LYS A 184 -18.33 1.68 2.39
CA LYS A 184 -17.72 0.36 2.18
C LYS A 184 -18.52 -0.45 1.17
N TYR A 185 -17.81 -1.09 0.24
CA TYR A 185 -18.37 -2.02 -0.75
C TYR A 185 -17.74 -3.41 -0.55
N THR A 186 -18.59 -4.44 -0.39
CA THR A 186 -18.16 -5.83 -0.12
C THR A 186 -18.63 -6.83 -1.19
N ASP A 187 -19.46 -6.39 -2.14
CA ASP A 187 -19.74 -7.15 -3.37
C ASP A 187 -18.93 -6.49 -4.50
N VAL A 188 -17.73 -7.01 -4.71
CA VAL A 188 -16.76 -6.54 -5.70
C VAL A 188 -16.55 -7.66 -6.70
N ARG A 189 -16.70 -7.37 -8.00
CA ARG A 189 -16.64 -8.38 -9.05
C ARG A 189 -15.59 -8.02 -10.08
N LEU A 190 -14.78 -9.00 -10.48
CA LEU A 190 -13.80 -8.85 -11.55
C LEU A 190 -14.52 -8.65 -12.89
N VAL A 191 -14.10 -7.63 -13.63
CA VAL A 191 -14.62 -7.27 -14.96
C VAL A 191 -13.57 -7.58 -16.02
N PHE A 192 -12.32 -7.20 -15.78
CA PHE A 192 -11.22 -7.39 -16.72
C PHE A 192 -9.88 -7.54 -15.99
N ALA A 193 -9.04 -8.44 -16.49
CA ALA A 193 -7.62 -8.53 -16.18
C ALA A 193 -6.87 -9.01 -17.45
N PRO A 194 -5.76 -8.38 -17.85
CA PRO A 194 -4.89 -8.93 -18.88
C PRO A 194 -4.17 -10.19 -18.35
N GLU A 195 -3.43 -10.87 -19.22
CA GLU A 195 -2.55 -11.97 -18.80
C GLU A 195 -1.47 -11.45 -17.84
N PHE A 196 -1.11 -12.25 -16.82
CA PHE A 196 -0.03 -11.90 -15.90
C PHE A 196 1.30 -11.58 -16.62
N GLY A 197 1.58 -12.28 -17.74
CA GLY A 197 2.80 -12.07 -18.52
C GLY A 197 2.97 -10.66 -19.10
N ILE A 198 1.89 -9.89 -19.32
CA ILE A 198 2.02 -8.46 -19.67
C ILE A 198 1.81 -7.55 -18.45
N ALA A 199 1.02 -7.99 -17.48
CA ALA A 199 0.78 -7.22 -16.27
C ALA A 199 2.03 -7.09 -15.39
N PHE A 200 2.95 -8.05 -15.47
CA PHE A 200 4.22 -8.08 -14.77
C PHE A 200 5.37 -8.47 -15.72
N PHE A 201 5.36 -7.86 -16.91
CA PHE A 201 6.32 -8.14 -17.97
C PHE A 201 7.74 -7.76 -17.53
N GLY A 202 8.69 -8.67 -17.72
CA GLY A 202 10.07 -8.53 -17.19
C GLY A 202 10.25 -9.02 -15.75
N GLY A 203 9.17 -9.42 -15.07
CA GLY A 203 9.20 -10.10 -13.78
C GLY A 203 9.90 -9.32 -12.66
N ASP A 204 10.37 -10.04 -11.63
CA ASP A 204 11.16 -9.42 -10.56
C ASP A 204 12.40 -8.66 -11.04
N PRO A 205 13.15 -9.07 -12.09
CA PRO A 205 14.24 -8.27 -12.63
C PRO A 205 13.87 -6.81 -12.94
N ASP A 206 12.73 -6.59 -13.61
CA ASP A 206 12.23 -5.26 -13.95
C ASP A 206 11.36 -4.63 -12.86
N ASN A 207 10.95 -5.38 -11.82
CA ASN A 207 10.25 -4.81 -10.67
C ASN A 207 11.08 -3.70 -9.99
N PHE A 208 10.47 -2.58 -9.59
CA PHE A 208 11.17 -1.39 -9.13
C PHE A 208 12.26 -0.85 -10.08
N THR A 209 12.15 -1.01 -11.40
CA THR A 209 13.06 -0.39 -12.37
C THR A 209 12.31 0.52 -13.34
N TYR A 210 13.05 1.28 -14.14
CA TYR A 210 12.53 1.99 -15.30
C TYR A 210 13.67 2.18 -16.32
N PRO A 211 13.45 2.05 -17.65
CA PRO A 211 12.19 1.85 -18.39
C PRO A 211 11.36 0.61 -18.04
N ARG A 212 10.03 0.71 -18.14
CA ARG A 212 9.05 -0.38 -17.93
C ARG A 212 8.08 -0.52 -19.10
N TYR A 213 7.51 -1.72 -19.26
CA TYR A 213 6.66 -2.07 -20.39
C TYR A 213 5.45 -2.93 -19.97
N ASP A 214 4.82 -2.55 -18.87
CA ASP A 214 3.77 -3.33 -18.21
C ASP A 214 2.38 -2.78 -18.55
N LEU A 215 1.41 -3.67 -18.74
CA LEU A 215 -0.02 -3.34 -18.74
C LEU A 215 -0.63 -3.73 -17.39
N ASP A 216 -0.12 -3.12 -16.31
CA ASP A 216 -0.54 -3.44 -14.95
C ASP A 216 -1.86 -2.76 -14.56
N ILE A 217 -2.96 -3.33 -15.06
CA ILE A 217 -4.32 -2.81 -14.88
C ILE A 217 -5.30 -3.97 -14.69
N SER A 218 -6.28 -3.79 -13.82
CA SER A 218 -7.47 -4.64 -13.73
C SER A 218 -8.70 -3.78 -13.45
N PHE A 219 -9.85 -4.23 -13.94
CA PHE A 219 -11.13 -3.57 -13.70
C PHE A 219 -12.04 -4.46 -12.87
N PHE A 220 -12.71 -3.82 -11.92
CA PHE A 220 -13.71 -4.39 -11.05
C PHE A 220 -14.98 -3.56 -11.13
N ARG A 221 -16.10 -4.14 -10.69
CA ARG A 221 -17.34 -3.39 -10.48
C ARG A 221 -17.87 -3.65 -9.09
N VAL A 222 -18.25 -2.58 -8.39
CA VAL A 222 -18.89 -2.68 -7.08
C VAL A 222 -20.40 -2.81 -7.23
N TYR A 223 -21.01 -3.62 -6.36
CA TYR A 223 -22.44 -3.90 -6.36
C TYR A 223 -23.06 -3.57 -5.01
N GLU A 224 -24.29 -3.08 -5.05
CA GLU A 224 -25.17 -2.92 -3.89
C GLU A 224 -26.48 -3.64 -4.20
N ASN A 225 -26.93 -4.54 -3.30
CA ASN A 225 -28.14 -5.33 -3.49
C ASN A 225 -28.19 -6.10 -4.83
N ASN A 226 -27.05 -6.69 -5.23
CA ASN A 226 -26.86 -7.40 -6.50
C ASN A 226 -27.11 -6.55 -7.77
N LYS A 227 -27.03 -5.23 -7.67
CA LYS A 227 -27.00 -4.32 -8.83
C LYS A 227 -25.72 -3.50 -8.82
N PRO A 228 -25.18 -3.10 -9.99
CA PRO A 228 -24.08 -2.14 -10.06
C PRO A 228 -24.37 -0.92 -9.18
N ALA A 229 -23.44 -0.55 -8.32
CA ALA A 229 -23.65 0.61 -7.47
C ALA A 229 -23.54 1.89 -8.31
N HIS A 230 -24.53 2.77 -8.19
CA HIS A 230 -24.50 4.03 -8.90
C HIS A 230 -23.67 5.07 -8.14
N THR A 231 -22.85 5.83 -8.86
CA THR A 231 -22.10 6.98 -8.31
C THR A 231 -22.06 8.14 -9.31
N ASP A 232 -22.34 9.34 -8.83
CA ASP A 232 -22.08 10.58 -9.58
C ASP A 232 -20.63 11.06 -9.41
N GLN A 233 -19.87 10.41 -8.52
CA GLN A 233 -18.51 10.76 -8.15
C GLN A 233 -17.57 9.70 -8.72
N TYR A 234 -17.12 9.92 -9.95
CA TYR A 234 -16.16 9.08 -10.65
C TYR A 234 -15.25 9.94 -11.51
N LEU A 235 -14.04 9.47 -11.78
CA LEU A 235 -13.04 10.19 -12.57
C LEU A 235 -13.25 9.89 -14.06
N HIS A 236 -13.20 10.95 -14.88
CA HIS A 236 -13.32 10.80 -16.33
C HIS A 236 -12.01 10.27 -16.92
N TRP A 237 -12.09 9.52 -18.02
CA TRP A 237 -10.90 9.03 -18.72
C TRP A 237 -10.38 10.06 -19.72
N SER A 238 -9.07 10.34 -19.72
CA SER A 238 -8.44 11.22 -20.70
C SER A 238 -8.18 10.49 -22.03
N SER A 239 -8.42 11.16 -23.15
CA SER A 239 -7.99 10.69 -24.48
C SER A 239 -6.57 11.14 -24.87
N GLU A 240 -6.05 12.16 -24.19
CA GLU A 240 -4.82 12.85 -24.60
C GLU A 240 -3.57 12.28 -23.92
N GLY A 241 -3.73 11.64 -22.76
CA GLY A 241 -2.62 11.15 -21.94
C GLY A 241 -1.82 12.28 -21.29
N VAL A 242 -0.48 12.18 -21.33
CA VAL A 242 0.46 13.15 -20.75
C VAL A 242 1.56 13.57 -21.72
N GLU A 243 2.10 14.77 -21.48
CA GLU A 243 3.32 15.32 -22.07
C GLU A 243 4.39 15.62 -21.01
N ASN A 244 5.65 15.77 -21.44
CA ASN A 244 6.74 16.16 -20.54
C ASN A 244 6.50 17.54 -19.92
N GLY A 245 6.58 17.60 -18.59
CA GLY A 245 6.35 18.81 -17.79
C GLY A 245 4.92 18.99 -17.32
N ASP A 246 3.97 18.13 -17.73
CA ASP A 246 2.59 18.20 -17.25
C ASP A 246 2.52 18.01 -15.74
N LEU A 247 1.74 18.87 -15.08
CA LEU A 247 1.37 18.68 -13.68
C LEU A 247 0.31 17.57 -13.59
N ILE A 248 0.63 16.54 -12.81
CA ILE A 248 -0.29 15.46 -12.46
C ILE A 248 -0.51 15.37 -10.94
N PHE A 249 -1.54 14.62 -10.57
CA PHE A 249 -1.90 14.33 -9.18
C PHE A 249 -2.13 12.84 -8.99
N VAL A 250 -1.61 12.28 -7.92
CA VAL A 250 -1.77 10.86 -7.55
C VAL A 250 -2.63 10.81 -6.30
N SER A 251 -3.84 10.26 -6.42
CA SER A 251 -4.74 10.08 -5.27
C SER A 251 -4.75 8.63 -4.82
N GLY A 252 -4.06 8.34 -3.72
CA GLY A 252 -3.75 6.97 -3.32
C GLY A 252 -3.73 6.76 -1.82
N ASN A 253 -3.56 5.51 -1.40
CA ASN A 253 -3.52 5.09 -0.01
C ASN A 253 -2.10 4.56 0.30
N PRO A 254 -1.09 5.44 0.39
CA PRO A 254 0.27 5.01 0.71
C PRO A 254 0.29 4.29 2.06
N GLY A 255 0.95 3.15 2.12
CA GLY A 255 0.96 2.23 3.25
C GLY A 255 1.61 2.83 4.49
N SER A 256 2.93 3.00 4.46
CA SER A 256 3.69 3.62 5.54
C SER A 256 4.92 4.34 5.00
N THR A 257 5.31 5.39 5.69
CA THR A 257 6.64 6.02 5.56
C THR A 257 7.22 6.21 6.96
N ASP A 258 8.54 6.39 7.03
CA ASP A 258 9.31 6.51 8.27
C ASP A 258 10.10 7.82 8.30
N ARG A 259 9.58 8.87 7.68
CA ARG A 259 10.28 10.16 7.53
C ARG A 259 10.41 10.89 8.85
N LEU A 260 9.42 10.73 9.73
CA LEU A 260 9.33 11.43 11.01
C LEU A 260 9.97 10.68 12.19
N LYS A 261 10.44 9.43 11.98
CA LYS A 261 11.12 8.61 12.99
C LYS A 261 12.40 9.26 13.51
N THR A 262 12.72 9.02 14.78
CA THR A 262 13.98 9.45 15.40
C THR A 262 15.17 8.60 14.93
N MET A 263 16.39 9.08 15.17
CA MET A 263 17.60 8.31 14.85
C MET A 263 17.67 6.95 15.56
N SER A 264 17.14 6.84 16.80
CA SER A 264 17.07 5.56 17.52
C SER A 264 16.11 4.57 16.86
N GLN A 265 14.94 5.02 16.41
CA GLN A 265 13.99 4.18 15.69
C GLN A 265 14.52 3.76 14.31
N LEU A 266 15.20 4.67 13.59
CA LEU A 266 15.83 4.35 12.30
C LEU A 266 16.98 3.34 12.46
N ALA A 267 17.76 3.44 13.53
CA ALA A 267 18.80 2.46 13.85
C ALA A 267 18.18 1.08 14.14
N TYR A 268 17.07 1.02 14.86
CA TYR A 268 16.34 -0.24 15.10
C TYR A 268 15.85 -0.90 13.79
N LEU A 269 15.30 -0.11 12.86
CA LEU A 269 14.92 -0.65 11.55
C LEU A 269 16.13 -1.23 10.81
N ARG A 270 17.24 -0.50 10.77
CA ARG A 270 18.48 -0.90 10.08
C ARG A 270 19.13 -2.14 10.69
N ASP A 271 19.21 -2.19 12.02
CA ASP A 271 20.08 -3.14 12.72
C ASP A 271 19.31 -4.37 13.24
N VAL A 272 17.99 -4.29 13.38
CA VAL A 272 17.15 -5.36 13.95
C VAL A 272 16.08 -5.82 12.98
N ASP A 273 15.15 -4.93 12.58
CA ASP A 273 13.95 -5.35 11.87
C ASP A 273 14.22 -5.77 10.41
N TYR A 274 14.85 -4.91 9.61
CA TYR A 274 15.07 -5.18 8.18
C TYR A 274 15.95 -6.41 7.94
N PRO A 275 17.08 -6.62 8.63
CA PRO A 275 17.85 -7.85 8.49
C PRO A 275 17.02 -9.11 8.80
N SER A 276 16.17 -9.07 9.83
CA SER A 276 15.30 -10.19 10.19
C SER A 276 14.21 -10.46 9.14
N ARG A 277 13.62 -9.40 8.57
CA ARG A 277 12.63 -9.49 7.47
C ARG A 277 13.26 -10.06 6.21
N LEU A 278 14.42 -9.55 5.78
CA LEU A 278 15.12 -10.02 4.60
C LEU A 278 15.49 -11.50 4.69
N ASN A 279 16.02 -11.94 5.84
CA ASN A 279 16.27 -13.36 6.08
C ASN A 279 14.98 -14.21 5.97
N THR A 280 13.89 -13.73 6.56
CA THR A 280 12.59 -14.42 6.50
C THR A 280 12.05 -14.51 5.08
N TYR A 281 12.11 -13.44 4.29
CA TYR A 281 11.65 -13.45 2.91
C TYR A 281 12.49 -14.38 2.04
N GLN A 282 13.83 -14.27 2.11
CA GLN A 282 14.73 -15.14 1.37
C GLN A 282 14.50 -16.63 1.67
N ARG A 283 14.34 -16.96 2.96
CA ARG A 283 14.01 -18.32 3.40
C ARG A 283 12.70 -18.84 2.79
N ARG A 284 11.64 -18.04 2.87
CA ARG A 284 10.31 -18.44 2.38
C ARG A 284 10.24 -18.53 0.86
N ILE A 285 10.91 -17.62 0.13
CA ILE A 285 11.08 -17.72 -1.32
C ILE A 285 11.74 -19.05 -1.66
N GLY A 286 12.85 -19.41 -0.99
CA GLY A 286 13.51 -20.69 -1.20
C GLY A 286 12.61 -21.90 -0.93
N ALA A 287 11.84 -21.88 0.16
CA ALA A 287 10.91 -22.96 0.51
C ALA A 287 9.77 -23.11 -0.51
N LEU A 288 9.15 -22.01 -0.92
CA LEU A 288 8.05 -22.01 -1.88
C LEU A 288 8.50 -22.28 -3.31
N THR A 289 9.69 -21.84 -3.71
CA THR A 289 10.28 -22.20 -5.01
C THR A 289 10.54 -23.70 -5.09
N LYS A 290 11.05 -24.31 -4.00
CA LYS A 290 11.18 -25.76 -3.91
C LYS A 290 9.82 -26.45 -4.07
N PHE A 291 8.81 -26.04 -3.30
CA PHE A 291 7.45 -26.57 -3.39
C PHE A 291 6.86 -26.44 -4.81
N SER A 292 7.04 -25.27 -5.43
CA SER A 292 6.59 -24.97 -6.79
C SER A 292 7.22 -25.90 -7.83
N SER A 293 8.49 -26.25 -7.66
CA SER A 293 9.21 -27.11 -8.61
C SER A 293 8.72 -28.57 -8.64
N GLU A 294 7.93 -29.00 -7.65
CA GLU A 294 7.46 -30.39 -7.53
C GLU A 294 6.32 -30.72 -8.50
N SER A 295 5.49 -29.73 -8.89
CA SER A 295 4.44 -29.92 -9.91
C SER A 295 3.91 -28.58 -10.42
N ALA A 296 3.30 -28.59 -11.63
CA ALA A 296 2.65 -27.42 -12.19
C ALA A 296 1.52 -26.87 -11.30
N GLU A 297 0.78 -27.75 -10.60
CA GLU A 297 -0.27 -27.31 -9.68
C GLU A 297 0.32 -26.65 -8.43
N ASN A 298 1.41 -27.16 -7.88
CA ASN A 298 2.10 -26.49 -6.76
C ASN A 298 2.64 -25.12 -7.17
N ALA A 299 3.20 -25.01 -8.38
CA ALA A 299 3.65 -23.73 -8.93
C ALA A 299 2.48 -22.73 -8.98
N ARG A 300 1.34 -23.13 -9.55
CA ARG A 300 0.13 -22.30 -9.57
C ARG A 300 -0.34 -21.90 -8.17
N MET A 301 -0.33 -22.82 -7.20
CA MET A 301 -0.74 -22.53 -5.81
C MET A 301 0.17 -21.49 -5.13
N ALA A 302 1.48 -21.55 -5.37
CA ALA A 302 2.47 -20.73 -4.68
C ALA A 302 2.84 -19.43 -5.40
N GLU A 303 2.49 -19.28 -6.68
CA GLU A 303 2.83 -18.13 -7.54
C GLU A 303 2.61 -16.78 -6.85
N GLU A 304 1.40 -16.52 -6.35
CA GLU A 304 1.06 -15.25 -5.69
C GLU A 304 1.87 -15.02 -4.40
N TYR A 305 2.15 -16.09 -3.65
CA TYR A 305 2.93 -15.97 -2.42
C TYR A 305 4.40 -15.67 -2.72
N ILE A 306 4.98 -16.30 -3.74
CA ILE A 306 6.35 -16.03 -4.19
C ILE A 306 6.45 -14.58 -4.68
N PHE A 307 5.53 -14.17 -5.56
CA PHE A 307 5.45 -12.80 -6.08
C PHE A 307 5.41 -11.75 -4.94
N SER A 308 4.53 -11.94 -3.96
CA SER A 308 4.41 -11.02 -2.82
C SER A 308 5.69 -10.96 -1.96
N LEU A 309 6.36 -12.09 -1.77
CA LEU A 309 7.61 -12.18 -1.01
C LEU A 309 8.79 -11.56 -1.75
N GLU A 310 8.93 -11.80 -3.06
CA GLU A 310 9.99 -11.20 -3.89
C GLU A 310 9.86 -9.69 -3.94
N ASN A 311 8.63 -9.19 -4.15
CA ASN A 311 8.32 -7.77 -4.10
C ASN A 311 8.71 -7.15 -2.74
N SER A 312 8.32 -7.82 -1.64
CA SER A 312 8.67 -7.36 -0.29
C SER A 312 10.18 -7.41 -0.01
N PHE A 313 10.87 -8.42 -0.53
CA PHE A 313 12.32 -8.55 -0.39
C PHE A 313 13.02 -7.39 -1.09
N LYS A 314 12.70 -7.15 -2.38
CA LYS A 314 13.30 -6.07 -3.17
C LYS A 314 13.03 -4.69 -2.57
N ALA A 315 11.79 -4.44 -2.13
CA ALA A 315 11.41 -3.20 -1.47
C ALA A 315 12.21 -2.96 -0.17
N VAL A 316 12.26 -3.95 0.72
CA VAL A 316 12.98 -3.81 2.01
C VAL A 316 14.49 -3.70 1.80
N THR A 317 15.07 -4.36 0.80
CA THR A 317 16.47 -4.15 0.42
C THR A 317 16.72 -2.71 -0.01
N GLY A 318 15.82 -2.13 -0.81
CA GLY A 318 15.90 -0.72 -1.19
C GLY A 318 15.74 0.24 0.01
N TYR A 319 14.82 -0.05 0.93
CA TYR A 319 14.66 0.72 2.17
C TYR A 319 15.94 0.67 3.02
N GLU A 320 16.49 -0.52 3.23
CA GLU A 320 17.73 -0.71 3.96
C GLU A 320 18.90 0.07 3.33
N SER A 321 18.96 0.13 1.99
CA SER A 321 19.99 0.92 1.29
C SER A 321 19.94 2.41 1.68
N GLY A 322 18.76 2.98 1.86
CA GLY A 322 18.58 4.37 2.32
C GLY A 322 19.07 4.59 3.76
N LEU A 323 18.88 3.60 4.65
CA LEU A 323 19.41 3.62 6.02
C LEU A 323 20.93 3.42 6.11
N ARG A 324 21.54 2.89 5.04
CA ARG A 324 22.99 2.71 4.90
C ARG A 324 23.66 3.84 4.13
N ASP A 325 22.89 4.68 3.43
CA ASP A 325 23.41 5.84 2.71
C ASP A 325 23.91 6.92 3.67
N ARG A 326 25.20 7.27 3.54
CA ARG A 326 25.84 8.23 4.44
C ARG A 326 25.30 9.65 4.27
N GLY A 327 24.90 10.04 3.07
CA GLY A 327 24.38 11.38 2.79
C GLY A 327 22.99 11.58 3.39
N ILE A 328 22.09 10.63 3.14
CA ILE A 328 20.73 10.62 3.71
C ILE A 328 20.81 10.61 5.24
N MET A 329 21.61 9.70 5.82
CA MET A 329 21.69 9.61 7.28
C MET A 329 22.39 10.80 7.92
N ALA A 330 23.41 11.39 7.29
CA ALA A 330 24.03 12.62 7.80
C ALA A 330 23.04 13.79 7.83
N LYS A 331 22.19 13.92 6.80
CA LYS A 331 21.12 14.93 6.78
C LYS A 331 20.12 14.69 7.92
N LYS A 332 19.67 13.46 8.12
CA LYS A 332 18.74 13.13 9.22
C LYS A 332 19.32 13.41 10.60
N VAL A 333 20.59 13.08 10.83
CA VAL A 333 21.29 13.42 12.08
C VAL A 333 21.31 14.93 12.29
N ALA A 334 21.69 15.71 11.27
CA ALA A 334 21.74 17.17 11.38
C ALA A 334 20.35 17.79 11.63
N ASP A 335 19.30 17.28 10.96
CA ASP A 335 17.93 17.74 11.12
C ASP A 335 17.42 17.43 12.55
N GLU A 336 17.69 16.23 13.08
CA GLU A 336 17.37 15.84 14.46
C GLU A 336 18.15 16.66 15.48
N ASP A 337 19.46 16.78 15.36
CA ASP A 337 20.32 17.54 16.30
C ASP A 337 19.87 19.01 16.39
N THR A 338 19.51 19.60 15.25
CA THR A 338 19.01 20.98 15.19
C THR A 338 17.68 21.12 15.94
N LEU A 339 16.74 20.20 15.70
CA LEU A 339 15.43 20.22 16.34
C LEU A 339 15.54 19.94 17.84
N HIS A 340 16.33 18.93 18.22
CA HIS A 340 16.55 18.52 19.61
C HIS A 340 17.19 19.64 20.43
N SER A 341 18.22 20.30 19.87
CA SER A 341 18.90 21.42 20.53
C SER A 341 17.96 22.59 20.77
N ALA A 342 17.15 22.96 19.77
CA ALA A 342 16.15 24.02 19.92
C ALA A 342 15.08 23.66 20.95
N TRP A 343 14.58 22.42 20.92
CA TRP A 343 13.60 21.92 21.88
C TRP A 343 14.12 21.94 23.32
N LYS A 344 15.38 21.53 23.55
CA LYS A 344 16.02 21.55 24.88
C LYS A 344 16.10 22.96 25.47
N VAL A 345 16.42 23.95 24.64
CA VAL A 345 16.44 25.36 25.09
C VAL A 345 15.04 25.82 25.50
N ALA A 346 14.02 25.48 24.72
CA ALA A 346 12.63 25.86 25.01
C ALA A 346 12.02 25.08 26.19
N ASN A 347 12.53 23.88 26.50
CA ASN A 347 11.92 22.93 27.46
C ASN A 347 12.92 22.44 28.53
N ALA A 348 13.78 23.31 29.05
CA ALA A 348 14.92 22.95 29.92
C ALA A 348 14.57 22.12 31.18
N ASN A 349 13.30 22.10 31.61
CA ASN A 349 12.84 21.36 32.79
C ASN A 349 11.91 20.17 32.47
N ALA A 350 11.72 19.82 31.19
CA ALA A 350 10.90 18.69 30.76
C ALA A 350 11.75 17.42 30.56
N GLY A 351 11.12 16.24 30.65
CA GLY A 351 11.74 14.98 30.23
C GLY A 351 12.04 14.99 28.72
N ASP A 352 13.16 14.41 28.30
CA ASP A 352 13.65 14.46 26.92
C ASP A 352 12.96 13.40 26.05
N PRO A 353 12.06 13.77 25.11
CA PRO A 353 11.26 12.81 24.35
C PRO A 353 12.12 11.92 23.45
N TRP A 354 13.31 12.37 23.01
CA TRP A 354 14.23 11.53 22.24
C TRP A 354 14.84 10.42 23.11
N GLN A 355 15.12 10.72 24.38
CA GLN A 355 15.64 9.72 25.32
C GLN A 355 14.57 8.70 25.70
N GLU A 356 13.33 9.14 25.94
CA GLU A 356 12.20 8.24 26.22
C GLU A 356 11.93 7.30 25.05
N ILE A 357 11.89 7.81 23.81
CA ILE A 357 11.77 6.97 22.61
C ILE A 357 12.96 6.01 22.49
N SER A 358 14.19 6.47 22.75
CA SER A 358 15.35 5.57 22.72
C SER A 358 15.27 4.45 23.76
N ALA A 359 14.68 4.70 24.93
CA ALA A 359 14.46 3.68 25.95
C ALA A 359 13.35 2.70 25.52
N ALA A 360 12.27 3.19 24.91
CA ALA A 360 11.22 2.37 24.33
C ALA A 360 11.73 1.45 23.22
N VAL A 361 12.58 1.95 22.31
CA VAL A 361 13.21 1.16 21.25
C VAL A 361 14.08 0.02 21.81
N LYS A 362 14.74 0.24 22.97
CA LYS A 362 15.46 -0.83 23.67
C LYS A 362 14.49 -1.91 24.14
N VAL A 363 13.35 -1.53 24.73
CA VAL A 363 12.30 -2.50 25.13
C VAL A 363 11.79 -3.26 23.91
N GLU A 364 11.52 -2.59 22.79
CA GLU A 364 11.09 -3.21 21.54
C GLU A 364 12.11 -4.25 21.03
N SER A 365 13.40 -3.91 21.10
CA SER A 365 14.48 -4.82 20.76
C SER A 365 14.54 -6.05 21.69
N ASP A 366 14.40 -5.83 23.00
CA ASP A 366 14.43 -6.89 24.02
C ASP A 366 13.27 -7.88 23.83
N ILE A 367 12.10 -7.42 23.34
CA ILE A 367 10.93 -8.27 23.09
C ILE A 367 10.77 -8.69 21.61
N TYR A 368 11.71 -8.33 20.72
CA TYR A 368 11.54 -8.46 19.27
C TYR A 368 11.09 -9.86 18.86
N LYS A 369 11.80 -10.89 19.34
CA LYS A 369 11.56 -12.29 18.99
C LYS A 369 10.18 -12.79 19.43
N PRO A 370 9.81 -12.78 20.73
CA PRO A 370 8.49 -13.25 21.15
C PRO A 370 7.36 -12.41 20.52
N PHE A 371 7.54 -11.09 20.38
CA PHE A 371 6.54 -10.25 19.73
C PHE A 371 6.36 -10.62 18.25
N THR A 372 7.45 -10.88 17.54
CA THR A 372 7.44 -11.23 16.12
C THR A 372 6.88 -12.62 15.84
N TYR A 373 7.32 -13.63 16.58
CA TYR A 373 6.96 -15.02 16.28
C TYR A 373 5.60 -15.43 16.88
N LEU A 374 5.23 -14.87 18.04
CA LEU A 374 3.99 -15.24 18.74
C LEU A 374 2.85 -14.25 18.46
N GLU A 375 3.06 -12.95 18.72
CA GLU A 375 2.01 -11.94 18.56
C GLU A 375 1.77 -11.61 17.07
N ARG A 376 2.83 -11.32 16.32
CA ARG A 376 2.76 -11.07 14.86
C ARG A 376 2.69 -12.37 14.03
N LEU A 377 2.60 -13.53 14.70
CA LEU A 377 2.43 -14.86 14.09
C LEU A 377 3.50 -15.25 13.06
N ARG A 378 4.73 -14.71 13.09
CA ARG A 378 5.77 -15.14 12.12
C ARG A 378 6.06 -16.64 12.20
N GLY A 379 5.86 -17.26 13.37
CA GLY A 379 5.99 -18.71 13.54
C GLY A 379 4.87 -19.55 12.89
N PHE A 380 3.82 -18.92 12.38
CA PHE A 380 2.63 -19.59 11.84
C PHE A 380 2.18 -19.04 10.48
N SER A 381 2.57 -17.82 10.12
CA SER A 381 2.33 -17.17 8.82
C SER A 381 3.42 -17.56 7.83
N PRO A 382 3.11 -17.85 6.55
CA PRO A 382 1.92 -17.37 5.83
C PRO A 382 0.75 -18.35 5.77
N ALA A 383 0.79 -19.48 6.51
CA ALA A 383 -0.36 -20.39 6.55
C ALA A 383 -1.60 -19.69 7.12
N LYS A 384 -2.74 -19.86 6.45
CA LYS A 384 -4.03 -19.20 6.74
C LYS A 384 -4.76 -19.85 7.92
N LEU A 385 -4.72 -21.18 8.04
CA LEU A 385 -5.50 -21.89 9.08
C LEU A 385 -5.11 -21.51 10.52
N PRO A 386 -3.81 -21.38 10.88
CA PRO A 386 -3.41 -20.88 12.20
C PRO A 386 -3.89 -19.44 12.47
N GLN A 387 -3.95 -18.60 11.44
CA GLN A 387 -4.44 -17.23 11.56
C GLN A 387 -5.95 -17.21 11.86
N PHE A 388 -6.75 -18.02 11.17
CA PHE A 388 -8.17 -18.18 11.50
C PHE A 388 -8.36 -18.69 12.93
N ALA A 389 -7.54 -19.63 13.39
CA ALA A 389 -7.58 -20.10 14.77
C ALA A 389 -7.33 -18.97 15.77
N ARG A 390 -6.28 -18.15 15.55
CA ARG A 390 -5.98 -16.99 16.41
C ARG A 390 -7.13 -15.98 16.41
N LEU A 391 -7.67 -15.64 15.25
CA LEU A 391 -8.79 -14.70 15.11
C LEU A 391 -10.04 -15.20 15.86
N LEU A 392 -10.38 -16.49 15.76
CA LEU A 392 -11.53 -17.06 16.46
C LEU A 392 -11.34 -17.06 17.99
N VAL A 393 -10.15 -17.44 18.46
CA VAL A 393 -9.81 -17.43 19.89
C VAL A 393 -9.96 -16.02 20.46
N ARG A 394 -9.38 -15.02 19.80
CA ARG A 394 -9.43 -13.64 20.28
C ARG A 394 -10.80 -13.02 20.10
N ALA A 395 -11.43 -13.12 18.93
CA ALA A 395 -12.70 -12.46 18.66
C ALA A 395 -13.79 -12.87 19.65
N THR A 396 -13.85 -14.16 20.00
CA THR A 396 -14.84 -14.65 20.97
C THR A 396 -14.60 -14.11 22.38
N GLN A 397 -13.33 -13.96 22.80
CA GLN A 397 -12.97 -13.37 24.10
C GLN A 397 -13.21 -11.86 24.12
N GLU A 398 -12.72 -11.13 23.11
CA GLU A 398 -12.84 -9.67 23.01
C GLU A 398 -14.32 -9.23 22.98
N LYS A 399 -15.19 -10.01 22.35
CA LYS A 399 -16.64 -9.74 22.33
C LYS A 399 -17.30 -9.79 23.72
N THR A 400 -16.66 -10.40 24.72
CA THR A 400 -17.18 -10.44 26.10
C THR A 400 -16.84 -9.21 26.93
N ILE A 401 -15.92 -8.36 26.46
CA ILE A 401 -15.53 -7.12 27.13
C ILE A 401 -16.07 -5.89 26.39
N GLY A 402 -16.08 -4.76 27.09
CA GLY A 402 -16.52 -3.47 26.54
C GLY A 402 -15.69 -3.07 25.31
N ASN A 403 -16.36 -2.48 24.31
CA ASN A 403 -15.74 -2.10 23.03
C ASN A 403 -14.53 -1.17 23.20
N GLU A 404 -14.55 -0.31 24.21
CA GLU A 404 -13.49 0.61 24.59
C GLU A 404 -12.24 -0.09 25.16
N LYS A 405 -12.39 -1.34 25.62
CA LYS A 405 -11.31 -2.18 26.16
C LYS A 405 -10.80 -3.21 25.17
N ARG A 406 -11.47 -3.36 24.02
CA ARG A 406 -11.07 -4.33 23.01
C ARG A 406 -9.80 -3.92 22.32
N LEU A 407 -9.01 -4.92 21.94
CA LEU A 407 -7.99 -4.78 20.92
C LEU A 407 -8.61 -4.20 19.64
N ARG A 408 -7.86 -3.32 18.95
CA ARG A 408 -8.35 -2.53 17.81
C ARG A 408 -9.04 -3.40 16.75
N GLU A 409 -8.44 -4.53 16.44
CA GLU A 409 -8.88 -5.49 15.41
C GLU A 409 -10.26 -6.10 15.70
N TYR A 410 -10.73 -6.03 16.96
CA TYR A 410 -11.95 -6.66 17.43
C TYR A 410 -13.00 -5.65 17.94
N ARG A 411 -12.77 -4.35 17.71
CA ARG A 411 -13.75 -3.30 17.97
C ARG A 411 -14.96 -3.44 17.04
N ASP A 412 -16.10 -2.92 17.47
CA ASP A 412 -17.36 -2.95 16.74
C ASP A 412 -17.20 -2.42 15.30
N SER A 413 -16.36 -1.39 15.10
CA SER A 413 -16.03 -0.81 13.78
C SER A 413 -15.24 -1.75 12.87
N ASN A 414 -14.47 -2.68 13.42
CA ASN A 414 -13.57 -3.59 12.69
C ASN A 414 -14.16 -5.00 12.50
N LEU A 415 -15.11 -5.41 13.35
CA LEU A 415 -15.74 -6.74 13.29
C LEU A 415 -16.27 -7.11 11.89
N PRO A 416 -16.96 -6.22 11.13
CA PRO A 416 -17.46 -6.61 9.82
C PRO A 416 -16.37 -7.03 8.82
N SER A 417 -15.21 -6.35 8.80
CA SER A 417 -14.10 -6.73 7.92
C SER A 417 -13.39 -8.00 8.44
N LEU A 418 -13.29 -8.16 9.76
CA LEU A 418 -12.80 -9.39 10.37
C LEU A 418 -13.69 -10.60 10.04
N GLU A 419 -15.02 -10.43 10.04
CA GLU A 419 -15.98 -11.46 9.65
C GLU A 419 -15.87 -11.83 8.17
N GLN A 420 -15.62 -10.85 7.29
CA GLN A 420 -15.34 -11.12 5.87
C GLN A 420 -14.09 -11.99 5.71
N GLN A 421 -13.00 -11.67 6.41
CA GLN A 421 -11.78 -12.48 6.40
C GLN A 421 -12.04 -13.89 6.96
N LEU A 422 -12.68 -13.99 8.13
CA LEU A 422 -13.00 -15.28 8.76
C LEU A 422 -13.91 -16.13 7.90
N PHE A 423 -14.85 -15.55 7.16
CA PHE A 423 -15.86 -16.30 6.40
C PHE A 423 -15.60 -16.33 4.90
N SER A 424 -14.41 -15.90 4.47
CA SER A 424 -13.97 -15.97 3.08
C SER A 424 -14.08 -17.40 2.56
N THR A 425 -14.57 -17.52 1.32
CA THR A 425 -14.68 -18.77 0.58
C THR A 425 -13.46 -19.00 -0.33
N ALA A 426 -12.41 -18.19 -0.19
CA ALA A 426 -11.16 -18.38 -0.90
C ALA A 426 -10.64 -19.83 -0.73
N PRO A 427 -10.12 -20.47 -1.79
CA PRO A 427 -9.57 -21.81 -1.71
C PRO A 427 -8.45 -21.91 -0.65
N ILE A 428 -8.39 -23.06 0.04
CA ILE A 428 -7.32 -23.39 0.96
C ILE A 428 -6.65 -24.67 0.46
N TYR A 429 -5.41 -24.55 0.02
CA TYR A 429 -4.62 -25.67 -0.47
C TYR A 429 -3.79 -26.27 0.67
N LYS A 430 -4.21 -27.42 1.19
CA LYS A 430 -3.56 -28.05 2.35
C LYS A 430 -2.07 -28.33 2.11
N SER A 431 -1.67 -28.69 0.90
CA SER A 431 -0.26 -28.90 0.55
C SER A 431 0.59 -27.64 0.73
N LEU A 432 0.09 -26.48 0.29
CA LEU A 432 0.74 -25.18 0.48
C LEU A 432 0.72 -24.73 1.95
N GLU A 433 -0.39 -24.94 2.66
CA GLU A 433 -0.50 -24.66 4.10
C GLU A 433 0.54 -25.45 4.90
N ILE A 434 0.70 -26.74 4.58
CA ILE A 434 1.71 -27.61 5.18
C ILE A 434 3.12 -27.09 4.88
N ALA A 435 3.46 -26.85 3.62
CA ALA A 435 4.79 -26.37 3.25
C ALA A 435 5.14 -25.05 3.97
N SER A 436 4.19 -24.12 4.00
CA SER A 436 4.33 -22.81 4.64
C SER A 436 4.46 -22.91 6.16
N LEU A 437 3.62 -23.73 6.81
CA LEU A 437 3.63 -23.90 8.25
C LEU A 437 4.88 -24.66 8.71
N SER A 438 5.33 -25.67 7.97
CA SER A 438 6.57 -26.39 8.24
C SER A 438 7.76 -25.45 8.31
N ASP A 439 7.91 -24.57 7.30
CA ASP A 439 9.00 -23.60 7.27
C ASP A 439 8.92 -22.60 8.42
N SER A 440 7.72 -22.11 8.71
CA SER A 440 7.49 -21.12 9.77
C SER A 440 7.75 -21.67 11.17
N LEU A 441 7.36 -22.92 11.42
CA LEU A 441 7.63 -23.62 12.69
C LEU A 441 9.12 -23.94 12.85
N GLU A 442 9.80 -24.28 11.75
CA GLU A 442 11.25 -24.48 11.75
C GLU A 442 11.98 -23.17 12.08
N GLN A 443 11.63 -22.07 11.42
CA GLN A 443 12.20 -20.76 11.71
C GLN A 443 11.92 -20.33 13.17
N MET A 444 10.71 -20.54 13.67
CA MET A 444 10.37 -20.24 15.06
C MET A 444 11.23 -21.04 16.05
N ARG A 445 11.47 -22.33 15.77
CA ARG A 445 12.34 -23.19 16.58
C ARG A 445 13.80 -22.71 16.57
N GLU A 446 14.32 -22.33 15.41
CA GLU A 446 15.68 -21.78 15.26
C GLU A 446 15.84 -20.49 16.06
N GLU A 447 14.84 -19.61 16.01
CA GLU A 447 14.95 -18.24 16.53
C GLU A 447 14.62 -18.10 18.01
N LEU A 448 13.62 -18.85 18.50
CA LEU A 448 13.25 -18.86 19.91
C LEU A 448 14.01 -19.91 20.72
N GLY A 449 14.58 -20.91 20.05
CA GLY A 449 15.26 -22.06 20.66
C GLY A 449 14.31 -23.23 20.94
N ARG A 450 14.85 -24.44 20.89
CA ARG A 450 14.08 -25.70 21.06
C ARG A 450 13.42 -25.84 22.42
N GLU A 451 14.06 -25.32 23.48
CA GLU A 451 13.59 -25.38 24.87
C GLU A 451 12.59 -24.27 25.21
N ASN A 452 12.23 -23.42 24.23
CA ASN A 452 11.22 -22.40 24.43
C ASN A 452 9.83 -23.07 24.62
N PRO A 453 9.08 -22.74 25.69
CA PRO A 453 7.80 -23.38 25.96
C PRO A 453 6.75 -23.26 24.84
N ASP A 454 6.73 -22.15 24.09
CA ASP A 454 5.84 -21.98 22.94
C ASP A 454 6.23 -22.88 21.77
N VAL A 455 7.53 -23.07 21.55
CA VAL A 455 8.05 -24.01 20.54
C VAL A 455 7.70 -25.44 20.94
N GLU A 456 7.88 -25.81 22.20
CA GLU A 456 7.49 -27.14 22.70
C GLU A 456 5.99 -27.39 22.55
N ARG A 457 5.14 -26.40 22.86
CA ARG A 457 3.69 -26.48 22.65
C ARG A 457 3.31 -26.61 21.18
N ALA A 458 3.95 -25.84 20.29
CA ALA A 458 3.67 -25.86 18.86
C ALA A 458 4.09 -27.17 18.18
N LEU A 459 5.23 -27.73 18.59
CA LEU A 459 5.75 -28.96 18.00
C LEU A 459 5.21 -30.22 18.68
N ALA A 460 4.88 -30.14 19.97
CA ALA A 460 4.40 -31.26 20.77
C ALA A 460 5.25 -32.55 20.57
N GLY A 461 6.57 -32.39 20.61
CA GLY A 461 7.56 -33.46 20.42
C GLY A 461 7.82 -33.93 18.99
N ARG A 462 7.14 -33.33 17.98
CA ARG A 462 7.33 -33.64 16.55
C ARG A 462 8.42 -32.80 15.91
N SER A 463 8.90 -33.20 14.74
CA SER A 463 9.59 -32.26 13.84
C SER A 463 8.63 -31.18 13.33
N PRO A 464 9.12 -30.02 12.88
CA PRO A 464 8.27 -28.97 12.28
C PRO A 464 7.38 -29.48 11.14
N GLN A 465 7.91 -30.34 10.27
CA GLN A 465 7.13 -30.94 9.18
C GLN A 465 6.00 -31.85 9.69
N GLU A 466 6.29 -32.72 10.66
CA GLU A 466 5.28 -33.61 11.25
C GLU A 466 4.22 -32.83 12.04
N ALA A 467 4.62 -31.75 12.72
CA ALA A 467 3.70 -30.85 13.40
C ALA A 467 2.77 -30.15 12.40
N ALA A 468 3.32 -29.56 11.35
CA ALA A 468 2.54 -28.90 10.30
C ALA A 468 1.54 -29.85 9.62
N ASN A 469 2.01 -31.06 9.24
CA ASN A 469 1.15 -32.11 8.69
C ASN A 469 -0.02 -32.42 9.63
N TYR A 470 0.26 -32.68 10.91
CA TYR A 470 -0.77 -33.00 11.89
C TYR A 470 -1.78 -31.86 12.07
N LEU A 471 -1.29 -30.64 12.24
CA LEU A 471 -2.10 -29.45 12.50
C LEU A 471 -3.03 -29.14 11.31
N VAL A 472 -2.52 -29.17 10.08
CA VAL A 472 -3.30 -28.84 8.88
C VAL A 472 -4.27 -29.97 8.52
N GLU A 473 -3.82 -31.23 8.54
CA GLU A 473 -4.68 -32.34 8.08
C GLU A 473 -5.82 -32.66 9.03
N THR A 474 -5.60 -32.46 10.34
CA THR A 474 -6.59 -32.77 11.37
C THR A 474 -7.52 -31.58 11.65
N SER A 475 -7.18 -30.37 11.20
CA SER A 475 -8.04 -29.20 11.38
C SER A 475 -9.26 -29.24 10.47
N THR A 476 -10.37 -28.67 10.96
CA THR A 476 -11.62 -28.43 10.21
C THR A 476 -11.80 -26.94 9.88
N LEU A 477 -10.78 -26.10 10.18
CA LEU A 477 -10.84 -24.66 9.95
C LEU A 477 -10.82 -24.28 8.47
N ASP A 478 -10.55 -25.22 7.55
CA ASP A 478 -10.74 -25.03 6.12
C ASP A 478 -12.23 -24.86 5.76
N GLN A 479 -13.14 -25.39 6.57
CA GLN A 479 -14.58 -25.28 6.37
C GLN A 479 -15.15 -23.97 6.95
N VAL A 480 -15.67 -23.11 6.08
CA VAL A 480 -16.37 -21.85 6.46
C VAL A 480 -17.44 -22.08 7.52
N ARG A 481 -18.23 -23.17 7.39
CA ARG A 481 -19.31 -23.50 8.33
C ARG A 481 -18.78 -23.75 9.74
N PHE A 482 -17.64 -24.42 9.88
CA PHE A 482 -17.03 -24.68 11.18
C PHE A 482 -16.49 -23.39 11.82
N ARG A 483 -15.86 -22.52 11.02
CA ARG A 483 -15.43 -21.19 11.49
C ARG A 483 -16.61 -20.35 11.99
N LYS A 484 -17.74 -20.35 11.26
CA LYS A 484 -18.99 -19.69 11.69
C LYS A 484 -19.52 -20.27 13.00
N GLN A 485 -19.58 -21.61 13.11
CA GLN A 485 -20.04 -22.28 14.32
C GLN A 485 -19.20 -21.88 15.55
N LEU A 486 -17.87 -21.82 15.43
CA LEU A 486 -17.00 -21.39 16.51
C LEU A 486 -17.21 -19.90 16.87
N TYR A 487 -17.32 -19.03 15.85
CA TYR A 487 -17.53 -17.61 16.06
C TYR A 487 -18.88 -17.29 16.74
N GLU A 488 -19.96 -17.93 16.28
CA GLU A 488 -21.32 -17.75 16.80
C GLU A 488 -21.50 -18.43 18.17
N GLY A 489 -20.89 -19.58 18.37
CA GLY A 489 -20.92 -20.31 19.64
C GLY A 489 -20.08 -19.67 20.76
N GLY A 490 -19.29 -18.64 20.44
CA GLY A 490 -18.55 -17.83 21.39
C GLY A 490 -17.47 -18.61 22.15
N VAL A 491 -17.10 -18.08 23.33
CA VAL A 491 -16.03 -18.64 24.17
C VAL A 491 -16.28 -20.11 24.50
N ALA A 492 -17.52 -20.50 24.79
CA ALA A 492 -17.85 -21.89 25.13
C ALA A 492 -17.55 -22.87 23.98
N ALA A 493 -17.86 -22.50 22.74
CA ALA A 493 -17.58 -23.33 21.57
C ALA A 493 -16.06 -23.44 21.29
N VAL A 494 -15.34 -22.32 21.40
CA VAL A 494 -13.88 -22.29 21.24
C VAL A 494 -13.18 -23.12 22.33
N GLU A 495 -13.62 -23.00 23.59
CA GLU A 495 -13.06 -23.76 24.72
C GLU A 495 -13.34 -25.27 24.63
N ALA A 496 -14.50 -25.65 24.10
CA ALA A 496 -14.89 -27.04 23.88
C ALA A 496 -14.25 -27.67 22.62
N SER A 497 -13.78 -26.84 21.67
CA SER A 497 -13.24 -27.30 20.40
C SER A 497 -12.07 -28.27 20.57
N LYS A 498 -12.09 -29.32 19.75
CA LYS A 498 -11.02 -30.33 19.66
C LYS A 498 -10.14 -30.14 18.42
N ASP A 499 -10.40 -29.09 17.64
CA ASP A 499 -9.55 -28.72 16.52
C ASP A 499 -8.13 -28.39 17.02
N PRO A 500 -7.08 -29.02 16.46
CA PRO A 500 -5.73 -28.90 17.00
C PRO A 500 -5.14 -27.49 16.87
N LEU A 501 -5.53 -26.71 15.85
CA LEU A 501 -5.09 -25.33 15.70
C LEU A 501 -5.78 -24.41 16.72
N ILE A 502 -7.07 -24.66 17.04
CA ILE A 502 -7.75 -23.95 18.12
C ILE A 502 -7.10 -24.26 19.48
N ILE A 503 -6.81 -25.53 19.76
CA ILE A 503 -6.11 -25.94 21.00
C ILE A 503 -4.75 -25.23 21.09
N LEU A 504 -3.96 -25.26 20.01
CA LEU A 504 -2.65 -24.64 19.97
C LEU A 504 -2.73 -23.12 20.20
N MET A 505 -3.64 -22.43 19.49
CA MET A 505 -3.76 -20.98 19.62
C MET A 505 -4.25 -20.56 21.00
N ARG A 506 -5.15 -21.31 21.64
CA ARG A 506 -5.53 -21.09 23.05
C ARG A 506 -4.34 -21.22 24.01
N ALA A 507 -3.43 -22.14 23.74
CA ALA A 507 -2.26 -22.36 24.58
C ALA A 507 -1.17 -21.28 24.41
N ILE A 508 -1.03 -20.71 23.21
CA ILE A 508 -0.03 -19.66 22.90
C ILE A 508 -0.58 -18.23 23.15
N ASP A 509 -1.90 -18.01 23.05
CA ASP A 509 -2.48 -16.66 23.16
C ASP A 509 -2.10 -15.89 24.42
N PRO A 510 -2.05 -16.51 25.62
CA PRO A 510 -1.67 -15.80 26.84
C PRO A 510 -0.28 -15.16 26.74
N ASP A 511 0.70 -15.89 26.22
CA ASP A 511 2.08 -15.43 26.10
C ASP A 511 2.20 -14.36 24.99
N ALA A 512 1.49 -14.54 23.88
CA ALA A 512 1.36 -13.53 22.82
C ALA A 512 0.73 -12.22 23.34
N ARG A 513 -0.34 -12.30 24.14
CA ARG A 513 -0.98 -11.12 24.76
C ARG A 513 -0.09 -10.46 25.81
N ALA A 514 0.70 -11.23 26.55
CA ALA A 514 1.63 -10.67 27.53
C ALA A 514 2.73 -9.83 26.86
N VAL A 515 3.31 -10.33 25.75
CA VAL A 515 4.30 -9.55 24.98
C VAL A 515 3.64 -8.37 24.27
N ARG A 516 2.44 -8.53 23.71
CA ARG A 516 1.66 -7.41 23.15
C ARG A 516 1.42 -6.31 24.17
N LYS A 517 1.00 -6.66 25.39
CA LYS A 517 0.78 -5.68 26.47
C LYS A 517 2.06 -4.90 26.78
N THR A 518 3.21 -5.59 26.77
CA THR A 518 4.51 -4.92 26.97
C THR A 518 4.80 -3.92 25.86
N TYR A 519 4.55 -4.27 24.60
CA TYR A 519 4.67 -3.36 23.46
C TYR A 519 3.70 -2.17 23.59
N ASP A 520 2.40 -2.43 23.80
CA ASP A 520 1.36 -1.41 23.86
C ASP A 520 1.57 -0.39 24.99
N ASP A 521 2.11 -0.83 26.14
CA ASP A 521 2.28 0.01 27.33
C ASP A 521 3.67 0.69 27.40
N LYS A 522 4.72 0.06 26.88
CA LYS A 522 6.11 0.54 27.03
C LYS A 522 6.77 1.01 25.73
N VAL A 523 6.17 0.71 24.58
CA VAL A 523 6.67 1.12 23.26
C VAL A 523 5.67 2.07 22.61
N ASP A 524 4.53 1.56 22.13
CA ASP A 524 3.54 2.33 21.37
C ASP A 524 2.99 3.53 22.16
N ALA A 525 2.74 3.38 23.47
CA ALA A 525 2.31 4.50 24.31
C ALA A 525 3.36 5.62 24.42
N ILE A 526 4.64 5.27 24.54
CA ILE A 526 5.76 6.24 24.64
C ILE A 526 6.01 6.87 23.27
N GLU A 527 6.10 6.07 22.21
CA GLU A 527 6.26 6.58 20.85
C GLU A 527 5.15 7.56 20.46
N ARG A 528 3.92 7.32 20.92
CA ARG A 528 2.81 8.26 20.68
C ARG A 528 2.93 9.54 21.52
N GLN A 529 3.21 9.42 22.81
CA GLN A 529 3.28 10.59 23.69
C GLN A 529 4.47 11.49 23.33
N ASP A 530 5.65 10.91 23.24
CA ASP A 530 6.92 11.60 23.05
C ASP A 530 7.14 11.92 21.56
N GLY A 531 6.63 11.09 20.64
CA GLY A 531 6.56 11.43 19.23
C GLY A 531 5.66 12.64 18.97
N ALA A 532 4.53 12.76 19.67
CA ALA A 532 3.70 13.96 19.59
C ALA A 532 4.42 15.20 20.13
N ALA A 533 5.27 15.07 21.16
CA ALA A 533 6.11 16.17 21.63
C ALA A 533 7.13 16.63 20.58
N ILE A 534 7.78 15.69 19.89
CA ILE A 534 8.69 15.98 18.77
C ILE A 534 7.92 16.64 17.61
N ALA A 535 6.73 16.15 17.28
CA ALA A 535 5.89 16.74 16.23
C ALA A 535 5.48 18.18 16.56
N ARG A 536 5.12 18.49 17.82
CA ARG A 536 4.87 19.89 18.24
C ARG A 536 6.10 20.76 18.07
N ALA A 537 7.27 20.28 18.46
CA ALA A 537 8.52 21.01 18.28
C ALA A 537 8.80 21.33 16.80
N ARG A 538 8.45 20.40 15.89
CA ARG A 538 8.52 20.64 14.44
C ARG A 538 7.53 21.73 14.02
N PHE A 539 6.26 21.63 14.42
CA PHE A 539 5.23 22.61 14.06
C PHE A 539 5.52 24.01 14.59
N GLU A 540 6.13 24.14 15.76
CA GLU A 540 6.58 25.45 16.29
C GLU A 540 7.65 26.09 15.39
N LYS A 541 8.44 25.29 14.68
CA LYS A 541 9.52 25.76 13.79
C LYS A 541 9.05 26.01 12.35
N SER A 542 8.32 25.07 11.76
CA SER A 542 7.96 25.10 10.32
C SER A 542 6.47 25.26 10.06
N GLY A 543 5.62 25.29 11.10
CA GLY A 543 4.17 25.20 10.96
C GLY A 543 3.72 23.84 10.44
N PHE A 544 2.47 23.76 9.98
CA PHE A 544 1.89 22.54 9.42
C PHE A 544 2.21 22.40 7.92
N THR A 545 3.49 22.55 7.57
CA THR A 545 3.98 22.62 6.17
C THR A 545 4.73 21.37 5.72
N GLU A 546 4.75 20.33 6.55
CA GLU A 546 5.27 19.00 6.23
C GLU A 546 4.10 17.99 6.27
N PRO A 547 3.99 17.05 5.33
CA PRO A 547 2.97 16.01 5.36
C PRO A 547 3.21 15.03 6.51
N PRO A 548 2.17 14.36 7.05
CA PRO A 548 2.39 13.27 7.99
C PRO A 548 2.94 12.05 7.25
N ASP A 549 3.65 11.19 7.98
CA ASP A 549 3.98 9.86 7.49
C ASP A 549 2.73 9.13 6.98
N ALA A 550 2.89 8.28 5.97
CA ALA A 550 1.81 7.51 5.39
C ALA A 550 1.21 6.51 6.39
N THR A 551 -0.10 6.24 6.28
CA THR A 551 -0.88 5.47 7.27
C THR A 551 -1.93 4.56 6.62
N PHE A 552 -1.74 4.20 5.35
CA PHE A 552 -2.70 3.47 4.52
C PHE A 552 -4.08 4.15 4.46
N THR A 553 -4.08 5.47 4.48
CA THR A 553 -5.25 6.34 4.30
C THR A 553 -5.08 7.20 3.06
N LEU A 554 -6.18 7.68 2.50
CA LEU A 554 -6.15 8.42 1.26
C LEU A 554 -5.35 9.73 1.41
N ARG A 555 -4.34 9.89 0.55
CA ARG A 555 -3.48 11.06 0.40
C ARG A 555 -3.56 11.58 -1.04
N LEU A 556 -3.05 12.79 -1.23
CA LEU A 556 -2.87 13.40 -2.54
C LEU A 556 -1.41 13.85 -2.69
N SER A 557 -0.71 13.22 -3.61
CA SER A 557 0.60 13.66 -4.08
C SER A 557 0.44 14.39 -5.42
N TYR A 558 1.40 15.23 -5.78
CA TYR A 558 1.44 15.89 -7.08
C TYR A 558 2.88 15.91 -7.60
N GLY A 559 3.06 16.19 -8.88
CA GLY A 559 4.39 16.35 -9.48
C GLY A 559 4.34 16.52 -10.98
N ALA A 560 5.49 16.79 -11.58
CA ALA A 560 5.63 16.89 -13.02
C ALA A 560 5.89 15.52 -13.66
N VAL A 561 5.30 15.27 -14.83
CA VAL A 561 5.73 14.19 -15.73
C VAL A 561 7.12 14.53 -16.25
N LYS A 562 8.13 13.73 -15.92
CA LYS A 562 9.52 14.10 -16.21
C LYS A 562 10.45 12.90 -16.17
N GLY A 563 11.29 12.77 -17.19
CA GLY A 563 12.41 11.82 -17.23
C GLY A 563 13.48 12.16 -16.18
N TYR A 564 14.60 11.43 -16.19
CA TYR A 564 15.71 11.69 -15.28
C TYR A 564 17.05 11.35 -15.93
N GLU A 565 18.13 11.88 -15.38
CA GLU A 565 19.48 11.48 -15.78
C GLU A 565 19.95 10.34 -14.87
N GLU A 566 20.49 9.29 -15.47
CA GLU A 566 21.16 8.23 -14.74
C GLU A 566 22.64 8.17 -15.10
N THR A 567 23.49 8.03 -14.09
CA THR A 567 24.89 7.68 -14.30
C THR A 567 25.00 6.16 -14.26
N THR A 568 25.24 5.54 -15.41
CA THR A 568 25.24 4.09 -15.53
C THR A 568 26.52 3.58 -16.17
N ASN A 569 26.93 2.39 -15.73
CA ASN A 569 27.93 1.56 -16.41
C ASN A 569 27.27 0.31 -17.00
N SER A 570 25.94 0.23 -16.97
CA SER A 570 25.17 -0.93 -17.39
C SER A 570 24.86 -0.86 -18.88
N SER A 571 25.17 -1.94 -19.60
CA SER A 571 24.70 -2.17 -20.97
C SER A 571 23.18 -2.24 -21.06
N ASP A 572 22.51 -2.67 -19.98
CA ASP A 572 21.08 -2.96 -19.99
C ASP A 572 20.26 -1.67 -19.97
N VAL A 573 20.68 -0.67 -19.19
CA VAL A 573 20.08 0.67 -19.18
C VAL A 573 20.20 1.32 -20.56
N LEU A 574 21.33 1.13 -21.25
CA LEU A 574 21.56 1.68 -22.59
C LEU A 574 20.76 0.98 -23.70
N ALA A 575 20.54 -0.33 -23.55
CA ALA A 575 19.66 -1.09 -24.44
C ALA A 575 18.20 -0.65 -24.24
N GLN A 576 17.77 -0.45 -22.99
CA GLN A 576 16.41 -0.07 -22.63
C GLN A 576 16.00 1.34 -23.11
N VAL A 577 16.95 2.29 -23.22
CA VAL A 577 16.66 3.64 -23.77
C VAL A 577 16.91 3.76 -25.29
N GLY A 578 17.08 2.64 -25.99
CA GLY A 578 17.27 2.62 -27.44
C GLY A 578 18.57 3.29 -27.91
N GLN A 579 19.55 3.49 -27.02
CA GLN A 579 20.73 4.26 -27.35
C GLN A 579 21.82 3.45 -28.05
N HIS A 580 21.95 2.12 -27.91
CA HIS A 580 23.10 1.39 -28.48
C HIS A 580 22.86 -0.04 -29.01
N LYS A 581 23.78 -0.48 -29.88
CA LYS A 581 23.87 -1.83 -30.47
C LYS A 581 24.53 -2.82 -29.49
N ALA A 582 24.21 -4.11 -29.62
CA ALA A 582 24.59 -5.24 -28.74
C ALA A 582 26.09 -5.47 -28.40
N THR A 583 27.01 -4.61 -28.82
CA THR A 583 28.46 -4.73 -28.57
C THR A 583 29.10 -3.49 -27.94
N PHE A 584 28.29 -2.52 -27.47
CA PHE A 584 28.82 -1.32 -26.81
C PHE A 584 29.11 -1.56 -25.33
N ILE A 585 30.35 -1.28 -24.90
CA ILE A 585 30.74 -1.25 -23.48
C ILE A 585 30.74 0.22 -23.04
N PRO A 586 29.83 0.66 -22.14
CA PRO A 586 29.79 2.05 -21.72
C PRO A 586 31.09 2.48 -21.03
N PRO A 587 31.55 3.73 -21.28
CA PRO A 587 32.57 4.33 -20.44
C PRO A 587 32.04 4.48 -19.01
N GLN A 588 32.94 4.36 -18.02
CA GLN A 588 32.57 4.52 -16.63
C GLN A 588 32.03 5.93 -16.36
N GLY A 589 30.86 6.01 -15.73
CA GLY A 589 30.21 7.28 -15.39
C GLY A 589 29.44 7.92 -16.55
N LEU A 590 29.03 7.13 -17.56
CA LEU A 590 28.20 7.65 -18.63
C LEU A 590 26.85 8.15 -18.07
N LYS A 591 26.54 9.41 -18.37
CA LYS A 591 25.24 10.01 -18.09
C LYS A 591 24.29 9.70 -19.24
N VAL A 592 23.12 9.17 -18.92
CA VAL A 592 22.08 8.78 -19.86
C VAL A 592 20.80 9.48 -19.48
N ASP A 593 20.19 10.17 -20.44
CA ASP A 593 18.86 10.71 -20.29
C ASP A 593 17.83 9.59 -20.46
N ILE A 594 17.14 9.29 -19.37
CA ILE A 594 16.05 8.31 -19.32
C ILE A 594 14.75 9.04 -19.70
N PRO A 595 14.06 8.65 -20.79
CA PRO A 595 12.88 9.35 -21.28
C PRO A 595 11.70 9.23 -20.32
N TYR A 596 10.81 10.22 -20.34
CA TYR A 596 9.65 10.22 -19.44
C TYR A 596 8.58 9.17 -19.78
N PHE A 597 8.65 8.53 -20.96
CA PHE A 597 7.71 7.49 -21.38
C PHE A 597 8.40 6.36 -22.15
N THR A 598 7.74 5.21 -22.16
CA THR A 598 7.98 4.05 -23.04
C THR A 598 6.83 3.86 -24.01
N THR A 599 6.99 3.04 -25.05
CA THR A 599 5.94 2.79 -26.06
C THR A 599 5.57 1.31 -26.15
N MET A 600 4.43 1.02 -26.79
CA MET A 600 4.06 -0.35 -27.16
C MET A 600 5.11 -1.00 -28.08
N ALA A 601 5.76 -0.25 -28.97
CA ALA A 601 6.90 -0.75 -29.76
C ALA A 601 8.02 -1.26 -28.84
N GLY A 602 8.36 -0.47 -27.81
CA GLY A 602 9.41 -0.79 -26.86
C GLY A 602 9.16 -2.10 -26.10
N ALA A 603 7.91 -2.47 -25.84
CA ALA A 603 7.60 -3.77 -25.24
C ALA A 603 8.04 -4.94 -26.14
N PHE A 604 7.76 -4.88 -27.45
CA PHE A 604 8.20 -5.89 -28.42
C PHE A 604 9.71 -5.88 -28.63
N GLU A 605 10.34 -4.70 -28.60
CA GLU A 605 11.79 -4.57 -28.72
C GLU A 605 12.50 -5.14 -27.50
N HIS A 606 11.96 -4.90 -26.29
CA HIS A 606 12.46 -5.44 -25.03
C HIS A 606 12.34 -6.97 -24.99
N ALA A 607 11.20 -7.52 -25.43
CA ALA A 607 11.02 -8.96 -25.57
C ALA A 607 12.07 -9.58 -26.50
N ALA A 608 12.24 -9.00 -27.69
CA ALA A 608 13.21 -9.47 -28.69
C ALA A 608 14.66 -9.35 -28.20
N ALA A 609 14.99 -8.27 -27.46
CA ALA A 609 16.32 -8.09 -26.86
C ALA A 609 16.65 -9.20 -25.84
N HIS A 610 15.64 -9.76 -25.19
CA HIS A 610 15.75 -10.89 -24.26
C HIS A 610 15.45 -12.25 -24.90
N SER A 611 15.39 -12.31 -26.22
CA SER A 611 15.10 -13.53 -26.99
C SER A 611 13.75 -14.19 -26.64
N ASP A 612 12.77 -13.41 -26.19
CA ASP A 612 11.42 -13.86 -25.84
C ASP A 612 11.42 -15.01 -24.81
N LYS A 613 12.30 -14.92 -23.81
CA LYS A 613 12.45 -15.94 -22.75
C LYS A 613 11.94 -15.43 -21.40
N PRO A 614 11.44 -16.33 -20.52
CA PRO A 614 11.01 -15.99 -19.16
C PRO A 614 12.02 -15.11 -18.43
N PRO A 615 11.59 -13.96 -17.85
CA PRO A 615 10.23 -13.39 -17.77
C PRO A 615 9.86 -12.35 -18.86
N TYR A 616 10.52 -12.36 -20.03
CA TYR A 616 10.44 -11.35 -21.09
C TYR A 616 9.68 -11.81 -22.36
N GLU A 617 8.86 -12.85 -22.28
CA GLU A 617 7.91 -13.22 -23.33
C GLU A 617 6.64 -12.39 -23.24
N LEU A 618 6.24 -11.80 -24.36
CA LEU A 618 4.91 -11.20 -24.47
C LEU A 618 3.85 -12.30 -24.66
N PRO A 619 2.64 -12.14 -24.09
CA PRO A 619 1.55 -13.07 -24.32
C PRO A 619 1.23 -13.27 -25.81
N GLU A 620 0.72 -14.45 -26.18
CA GLU A 620 0.33 -14.74 -27.58
C GLU A 620 -0.69 -13.72 -28.13
N SER A 621 -1.57 -13.19 -27.28
CA SER A 621 -2.54 -12.15 -27.63
C SER A 621 -1.85 -10.87 -28.15
N TRP A 622 -0.76 -10.44 -27.50
CA TRP A 622 0.06 -9.31 -27.93
C TRP A 622 0.76 -9.59 -29.25
N MET A 623 1.34 -10.78 -29.40
CA MET A 623 2.02 -11.20 -30.62
C MET A 623 1.08 -11.22 -31.83
N HIS A 624 -0.15 -11.72 -31.65
CA HIS A 624 -1.18 -11.71 -32.69
C HIS A 624 -1.70 -10.31 -33.01
N ALA A 625 -1.77 -9.41 -32.02
CA ALA A 625 -2.30 -8.07 -32.19
C ALA A 625 -1.30 -7.09 -32.82
N LYS A 626 0.00 -7.38 -32.82
CA LYS A 626 1.08 -6.44 -33.20
C LYS A 626 0.83 -5.62 -34.47
N SER A 627 0.33 -6.23 -35.54
CA SER A 627 0.09 -5.55 -36.82
C SER A 627 -1.11 -4.58 -36.80
N ASN A 628 -1.96 -4.67 -35.78
CA ASN A 628 -3.16 -3.85 -35.60
C ASN A 628 -2.97 -2.75 -34.53
N LEU A 629 -1.82 -2.72 -33.85
CA LEU A 629 -1.50 -1.76 -32.81
C LEU A 629 -0.89 -0.49 -33.41
N ASN A 630 -1.24 0.66 -32.84
CA ASN A 630 -0.41 1.84 -32.97
C ASN A 630 0.83 1.70 -32.06
N LEU A 631 1.95 1.29 -32.64
CA LEU A 631 3.19 1.00 -31.91
C LEU A 631 3.82 2.22 -31.23
N ASP A 632 3.49 3.44 -31.69
CA ASP A 632 3.94 4.69 -31.06
C ASP A 632 3.14 5.08 -29.80
N THR A 633 2.10 4.32 -29.47
CA THR A 633 1.27 4.57 -28.27
C THR A 633 2.14 4.48 -27.02
N PRO A 634 2.18 5.53 -26.18
CA PRO A 634 2.87 5.47 -24.89
C PRO A 634 2.29 4.38 -24.00
N LEU A 635 3.15 3.54 -23.42
CA LEU A 635 2.79 2.40 -22.58
C LEU A 635 2.92 2.73 -21.11
N ASN A 636 4.13 3.09 -20.66
CA ASN A 636 4.36 3.56 -19.30
C ASN A 636 4.99 4.96 -19.33
N PHE A 637 4.82 5.70 -18.24
CA PHE A 637 5.48 6.99 -18.06
C PHE A 637 5.93 7.20 -16.61
N VAL A 638 6.79 8.19 -16.38
CA VAL A 638 7.32 8.55 -15.07
C VAL A 638 7.01 9.98 -14.65
N SER A 639 6.88 10.18 -13.35
CA SER A 639 6.68 11.50 -12.74
C SER A 639 7.46 11.67 -11.44
N THR A 640 7.60 12.90 -10.98
CA THR A 640 8.18 13.26 -9.67
C THR A 640 7.22 13.10 -8.49
N ALA A 641 5.96 12.67 -8.72
CA ALA A 641 4.99 12.48 -7.65
C ALA A 641 5.51 11.54 -6.55
N ASP A 642 5.33 11.97 -5.30
CA ASP A 642 5.80 11.25 -4.13
C ASP A 642 4.92 10.04 -3.79
N ILE A 643 5.45 8.83 -3.96
CA ILE A 643 4.73 7.58 -3.70
C ILE A 643 5.53 6.60 -2.82
N ILE A 644 4.83 5.61 -2.26
CA ILE A 644 5.39 4.43 -1.59
C ILE A 644 4.41 3.26 -1.81
N GLY A 645 4.78 2.04 -1.39
CA GLY A 645 3.89 0.88 -1.43
C GLY A 645 2.51 1.19 -0.83
N GLY A 646 1.44 0.69 -1.46
CA GLY A 646 0.05 1.08 -1.18
C GLY A 646 -0.53 2.11 -2.16
N ASN A 647 0.31 2.89 -2.84
CA ASN A 647 -0.13 3.72 -3.97
C ASN A 647 -0.34 2.92 -5.26
N SER A 648 0.04 1.64 -5.32
CA SER A 648 -0.34 0.76 -6.43
C SER A 648 -1.84 0.85 -6.71
N GLY A 649 -2.19 1.16 -7.95
CA GLY A 649 -3.55 1.28 -8.46
C GLY A 649 -4.12 2.68 -8.33
N SER A 650 -3.38 3.64 -7.78
CA SER A 650 -3.85 5.01 -7.61
C SER A 650 -4.12 5.65 -8.97
N PRO A 651 -5.27 6.33 -9.14
CA PRO A 651 -5.48 7.19 -10.30
C PRO A 651 -4.45 8.31 -10.34
N THR A 652 -3.84 8.49 -11.51
CA THR A 652 -3.08 9.68 -11.86
C THR A 652 -3.96 10.58 -12.70
N VAL A 653 -4.24 11.78 -12.22
CA VAL A 653 -5.15 12.73 -12.87
C VAL A 653 -4.47 14.03 -13.28
N ASN A 654 -4.95 14.63 -14.36
CA ASN A 654 -4.55 15.97 -14.80
C ASN A 654 -5.26 17.09 -14.02
N LYS A 655 -5.00 18.35 -14.39
CA LYS A 655 -5.67 19.54 -13.80
C LYS A 655 -7.20 19.54 -13.96
N ALA A 656 -7.74 18.81 -14.93
CA ALA A 656 -9.18 18.65 -15.15
C ALA A 656 -9.79 17.47 -14.35
N ALA A 657 -8.99 16.79 -13.50
CA ALA A 657 -9.37 15.57 -12.80
C ALA A 657 -9.70 14.38 -13.72
N GLU A 658 -9.13 14.35 -14.92
CA GLU A 658 -9.24 13.21 -15.84
C GLU A 658 -8.07 12.25 -15.61
N VAL A 659 -8.36 10.94 -15.59
CA VAL A 659 -7.38 9.86 -15.49
C VAL A 659 -6.49 9.87 -16.71
N VAL A 660 -5.21 10.16 -16.50
CA VAL A 660 -4.15 10.12 -17.52
C VAL A 660 -3.22 8.90 -17.36
N GLY A 661 -3.27 8.25 -16.20
CA GLY A 661 -2.56 7.00 -15.94
C GLY A 661 -2.92 6.38 -14.61
N ILE A 662 -2.22 5.30 -14.28
CA ILE A 662 -2.38 4.54 -13.05
C ILE A 662 -1.00 4.20 -12.48
N ILE A 663 -0.75 4.52 -11.21
CA ILE A 663 0.47 4.11 -10.52
C ILE A 663 0.53 2.60 -10.44
N PHE A 664 1.66 2.01 -10.76
CA PHE A 664 1.91 0.60 -10.48
C PHE A 664 3.26 0.32 -9.81
N ASP A 665 4.21 1.24 -9.92
CA ASP A 665 5.53 1.05 -9.34
C ASP A 665 6.24 2.39 -9.07
N GLY A 666 7.44 2.34 -8.49
CA GLY A 666 8.45 3.38 -8.51
C GLY A 666 9.79 2.81 -8.99
N ASN A 667 10.67 3.61 -9.57
CA ASN A 667 12.00 3.10 -9.95
C ASN A 667 12.88 2.83 -8.71
N ILE A 668 14.04 2.18 -8.89
CA ILE A 668 14.81 1.63 -7.76
C ILE A 668 15.27 2.73 -6.79
N GLN A 669 15.57 3.91 -7.34
CA GLN A 669 15.96 5.10 -6.57
C GLN A 669 14.81 5.65 -5.73
N SER A 670 13.56 5.27 -6.01
CA SER A 670 12.38 5.67 -5.22
C SER A 670 12.22 4.89 -3.91
N LEU A 671 12.89 3.74 -3.74
CA LEU A 671 12.74 2.95 -2.52
C LEU A 671 13.25 3.71 -1.28
N VAL A 672 14.26 4.58 -1.42
CA VAL A 672 14.76 5.40 -0.30
C VAL A 672 13.78 6.49 0.16
N LEU A 673 12.73 6.80 -0.63
CA LEU A 673 11.71 7.80 -0.31
C LEU A 673 10.89 7.44 0.95
N ASN A 674 10.99 6.20 1.44
CA ASN A 674 10.48 5.81 2.75
C ASN A 674 11.05 6.70 3.88
N PHE A 675 12.28 7.20 3.71
CA PHE A 675 13.00 7.97 4.72
C PHE A 675 13.26 9.42 4.32
N ALA A 676 13.56 9.68 3.05
CA ALA A 676 13.90 11.01 2.56
C ALA A 676 13.49 11.17 1.10
N TYR A 677 12.70 12.19 0.81
CA TYR A 677 12.28 12.47 -0.56
C TYR A 677 13.42 13.05 -1.41
N THR A 678 13.44 12.69 -2.69
CA THR A 678 14.29 13.30 -3.73
C THR A 678 13.58 13.15 -5.07
N ASP A 679 13.68 14.15 -5.95
CA ASP A 679 13.20 14.12 -7.33
C ASP A 679 14.35 14.14 -8.35
N VAL A 680 15.60 13.93 -7.90
CA VAL A 680 16.76 13.90 -8.79
C VAL A 680 16.66 12.71 -9.75
N GLN A 681 16.55 11.50 -9.20
CA GLN A 681 16.41 10.26 -9.99
C GLN A 681 15.15 9.46 -9.63
N ALA A 682 14.63 9.58 -8.41
CA ALA A 682 13.47 8.80 -8.01
C ALA A 682 12.23 9.22 -8.80
N ARG A 683 11.46 8.24 -9.27
CA ARG A 683 10.27 8.44 -10.07
C ARG A 683 9.16 7.48 -9.66
N ALA A 684 7.94 7.98 -9.68
CA ALA A 684 6.74 7.15 -9.74
C ALA A 684 6.54 6.66 -11.18
N VAL A 685 6.16 5.40 -11.36
CA VAL A 685 5.93 4.74 -12.65
C VAL A 685 4.45 4.44 -12.83
N HIS A 686 3.95 4.74 -14.02
CA HIS A 686 2.52 4.70 -14.35
C HIS A 686 2.26 3.92 -15.63
N VAL A 687 1.13 3.23 -15.72
CA VAL A 687 0.59 2.80 -17.02
C VAL A 687 -0.16 3.98 -17.63
N ASP A 688 0.08 4.27 -18.91
CA ASP A 688 -0.55 5.36 -19.63
C ASP A 688 -2.01 5.02 -20.00
N SER A 689 -2.91 5.98 -19.78
CA SER A 689 -4.33 5.85 -20.11
C SER A 689 -4.61 5.47 -21.57
N ARG A 690 -3.75 5.91 -22.50
CA ARG A 690 -3.87 5.62 -23.95
C ARG A 690 -3.57 4.16 -24.26
N ALA A 691 -2.52 3.60 -23.65
CA ALA A 691 -2.18 2.19 -23.82
C ALA A 691 -3.27 1.26 -23.30
N ILE A 692 -3.93 1.61 -22.19
CA ILE A 692 -5.06 0.84 -21.67
C ILE A 692 -6.20 0.79 -22.70
N ILE A 693 -6.57 1.94 -23.29
CA ILE A 693 -7.63 1.97 -24.32
C ILE A 693 -7.22 1.20 -25.58
N GLU A 694 -5.99 1.37 -26.05
CA GLU A 694 -5.48 0.65 -27.23
C GLU A 694 -5.49 -0.87 -26.99
N ALA A 695 -5.00 -1.34 -25.84
CA ALA A 695 -5.00 -2.76 -25.48
C ALA A 695 -6.42 -3.32 -25.38
N LEU A 696 -7.34 -2.64 -24.67
CA LEU A 696 -8.74 -3.07 -24.56
C LEU A 696 -9.38 -3.22 -25.95
N ARG A 697 -9.12 -2.28 -26.88
CA ARG A 697 -9.75 -2.30 -28.21
C ARG A 697 -9.09 -3.29 -29.17
N LYS A 698 -7.76 -3.37 -29.18
CA LYS A 698 -6.98 -4.05 -30.24
C LYS A 698 -6.44 -5.41 -29.85
N ILE A 699 -6.17 -5.63 -28.56
CA ILE A 699 -5.64 -6.90 -28.05
C ILE A 699 -6.79 -7.76 -27.52
N TYR A 700 -7.62 -7.19 -26.64
CA TYR A 700 -8.61 -7.96 -25.88
C TYR A 700 -10.04 -7.93 -26.44
N GLY A 701 -10.31 -7.08 -27.44
CA GLY A 701 -11.65 -6.93 -28.03
C GLY A 701 -12.72 -6.44 -27.04
N ALA A 702 -12.30 -5.81 -25.94
CA ALA A 702 -13.12 -5.28 -24.86
C ALA A 702 -13.71 -3.89 -25.21
N ASN A 703 -14.27 -3.75 -26.42
CA ASN A 703 -14.83 -2.48 -26.89
C ASN A 703 -15.92 -1.90 -25.97
N PRO A 704 -16.89 -2.68 -25.45
CA PRO A 704 -17.89 -2.15 -24.52
C PRO A 704 -17.28 -1.52 -23.26
N LEU A 705 -16.23 -2.14 -22.71
CA LEU A 705 -15.51 -1.61 -21.56
C LEU A 705 -14.78 -0.30 -21.91
N ALA A 706 -14.07 -0.27 -23.05
CA ALA A 706 -13.42 0.96 -23.54
C ALA A 706 -14.44 2.09 -23.83
N ASP A 707 -15.64 1.75 -24.31
CA ASP A 707 -16.72 2.71 -24.57
C ASP A 707 -17.36 3.25 -23.27
N GLU A 708 -17.43 2.42 -22.22
CA GLU A 708 -17.85 2.83 -20.87
C GLU A 708 -16.85 3.84 -20.28
N LEU A 709 -15.54 3.56 -20.36
CA LEU A 709 -14.47 4.45 -19.88
C LEU A 709 -14.45 5.79 -20.63
N THR A 710 -14.52 5.74 -21.96
CA THR A 710 -14.44 6.94 -22.83
C THR A 710 -15.77 7.68 -22.98
N GLN A 711 -16.86 7.13 -22.42
CA GLN A 711 -18.22 7.70 -22.50
C GLN A 711 -18.69 7.95 -23.94
N THR A 712 -18.29 7.09 -24.86
CA THR A 712 -18.62 7.21 -26.29
C THR A 712 -19.94 6.52 -26.66
N SER A 713 -20.56 5.79 -25.72
CA SER A 713 -21.87 5.16 -25.91
C SER A 713 -23.02 6.19 -25.95
N ALA A 714 -24.13 5.84 -26.63
CA ALA A 714 -25.31 6.70 -26.75
C ALA A 714 -25.94 7.05 -25.38
N ALA A 715 -25.83 6.16 -24.39
CA ALA A 715 -26.29 6.38 -23.02
C ALA A 715 -25.37 7.34 -22.23
N ALA A 716 -24.06 7.29 -22.47
CA ALA A 716 -23.09 8.15 -21.82
C ALA A 716 -23.19 9.62 -22.28
N LYS A 717 -23.53 9.85 -23.56
CA LYS A 717 -23.86 11.21 -24.07
C LYS A 717 -25.05 11.85 -23.35
N ALA A 718 -26.04 11.06 -22.95
CA ALA A 718 -27.20 11.55 -22.20
C ALA A 718 -26.87 11.93 -20.74
N SER A 719 -25.88 11.27 -20.13
CA SER A 719 -25.36 11.61 -18.80
C SER A 719 -24.54 12.91 -18.83
N LYS A 720 -23.67 13.07 -19.84
CA LYS A 720 -22.83 14.27 -20.03
C LYS A 720 -23.64 15.56 -20.26
N MET A 721 -24.83 15.47 -20.87
CA MET A 721 -25.76 16.59 -21.00
C MET A 721 -26.46 16.96 -19.68
N LYS A 722 -26.72 15.99 -18.79
CA LYS A 722 -27.38 16.26 -17.49
C LYS A 722 -26.44 16.86 -16.44
N SER A 723 -25.14 16.54 -16.48
CA SER A 723 -24.15 17.11 -15.55
C SER A 723 -23.80 18.56 -15.88
N THR A 724 -23.90 18.96 -17.15
CA THR A 724 -23.63 20.33 -17.62
C THR A 724 -24.79 21.31 -17.31
N GLU A 725 -26.03 20.84 -17.19
CA GLU A 725 -27.19 21.69 -16.84
C GLU A 725 -27.26 22.12 -15.36
N LYS A 726 -26.49 21.50 -14.45
CA LYS A 726 -26.54 21.83 -13.01
C LYS A 726 -25.59 22.96 -12.57
N VAL A 727 -24.86 23.58 -13.50
CA VAL A 727 -23.99 24.73 -13.22
C VAL A 727 -24.63 26.00 -13.77
N THR A 728 -25.68 26.50 -13.10
CA THR A 728 -26.13 27.88 -13.29
C THR A 728 -26.36 28.47 -11.90
N PRO A 729 -25.67 29.55 -11.51
CA PRO A 729 -25.84 30.13 -10.19
C PRO A 729 -27.25 30.76 -10.08
N PRO A 730 -27.91 30.68 -8.91
CA PRO A 730 -29.20 31.34 -8.73
C PRO A 730 -28.98 32.86 -8.79
N THR A 731 -29.66 33.50 -9.75
CA THR A 731 -29.84 34.94 -9.77
C THR A 731 -30.65 35.35 -8.55
N GLN A 732 -30.05 36.15 -7.66
CA GLN A 732 -30.76 36.75 -6.52
C GLN A 732 -31.56 37.98 -6.95
N PRO A 733 -32.75 38.24 -6.34
CA PRO A 733 -33.48 39.49 -6.50
C PRO A 733 -32.80 40.68 -5.80
#